data_AF-A0A7S4UYS3-F1
#
_entry.id   AF-A0A7S4UYS3-F1
#
_cell.length_a   1.000
_cell.length_b   1.000
_cell.length_c   1.000
_cell.angle_alpha   90.00
_cell.angle_beta   90.00
_cell.angle_gamma   90.00
#
_symmetry.space_group_name_H-M   'P 1'
#
loop_
_entity.id
_entity.type
_entity.pdbx_description
1 polymer ?
#
loop_
_entity_poly.entity_id
_entity_poly.type
_entity_poly.pdbx_seq_one_letter_code
_entity_poly.pdbx_strand_id
1 'polypeptide(L)'
;MPPARPFALADGFDADRHSWQAILCYHFLTTLTANAVVCTAAVLLWSTIGIGGTTFRLLEDYWWLALPLGALCAILLVGLYILDFFFPPHFNQVLALWPGDRIVGRTILGVAVALFVAAVLFLTSYFPSLPLLISIVLCPLAVFGAHVLYDPFALKEPKRQRSDIVNSDDMEAKEQLLNRIAGEESCVILYYKACIGTFVCGLVGNIVVFIIGTVDMAPSLDELAAGLSQEERDKKYMQWLVPLVLAISNLVFGFFVVLRVLVQPTYSHTDTNKNKIIADLLEHCLFMDLKERKTEILRRVKPAHIIVLERVERVEDVQCARQQYLEQHTAKVRELLTIIKVVVFFFLVMLGLSFCARQLLFACTHIASMIAGTVAFFFVGFCVSTYVSLWRVAIAMRRWMREMHTWKTMHSLLENDWVKAALMCLLIPFVPVVVLLSYLNQAVRKRRSLYGRPDLVPRGNGSSLLSAIPSSPLDSPGKQGQEEPRPEDSLLTPRVGRRITQMRSWNWLTITPRIHVLCLLYMAYTICLPLLTVGLAWLNKVIDQANISYPVVLLAIFVVGMILFILPTPGAAIYVFGGVVSAGQCPPKGTDQGFWTGAFVSILLGLVMKLFGCTIQQVIIGGLMGKSRYVRQTAGVHKVGIRCMEHVLRQKGYTAGKLAILCGGPDWPTSVFAGMLGLSLREMLMGTLPIIVLIIPMGLTGSLYLKKGEGGMWENLPSLFLVLSLMVNAALYAIAGWAMQQAFEKHQDELSRPLEQNVDLGWLDYRADYVKKRLQLQWTDLPKALRGVWLMGGCVQVFVCSAFLVAGGYLVGNFQVSDDIDSLSVIAGWDASDGLLTYPCLALLCIYTAAWFGHISVTLWQCWMQGRPRREAQKDADRMEAAWKEAYLRLCSGQEAGATLTTTETEETSATPPPSIVEETCATRTASETEETGPSGSPSEEKRPEADDWFSTAGVSKELWGLPGDAQVDVSPARASEDI
;
A
#
# COMPACT_ATOMS: atom_id res chain seq x y z
N MET A 1 -12.20 51.03 -0.04
CA MET A 1 -13.28 50.54 0.85
C MET A 1 -12.62 49.91 2.08
N PRO A 2 -13.08 50.19 3.31
CA PRO A 2 -12.62 49.41 4.46
C PRO A 2 -13.09 47.95 4.28
N PRO A 3 -12.33 46.95 4.77
CA PRO A 3 -12.79 45.56 4.72
C PRO A 3 -14.14 45.49 5.42
N ALA A 4 -15.16 44.98 4.72
CA ALA A 4 -16.46 44.70 5.29
C ALA A 4 -16.24 43.90 6.58
N ARG A 5 -16.67 44.45 7.73
CA ARG A 5 -16.61 43.73 9.00
C ARG A 5 -17.35 42.40 8.79
N PRO A 6 -16.74 41.24 9.09
CA PRO A 6 -17.48 39.99 9.06
C PRO A 6 -18.70 40.16 9.97
N PHE A 7 -19.87 39.86 9.40
CA PHE A 7 -21.23 39.99 9.93
C PHE A 7 -21.34 40.07 11.47
N ALA A 8 -22.13 41.04 11.94
CA ALA A 8 -22.59 41.20 13.33
C ALA A 8 -23.61 40.11 13.75
N LEU A 9 -23.36 38.85 13.39
CA LEU A 9 -24.05 37.66 13.93
C LEU A 9 -23.39 37.16 15.23
N ALA A 10 -22.28 37.78 15.66
CA ALA A 10 -21.53 37.39 16.86
C ALA A 10 -22.11 37.95 18.17
N ASP A 11 -22.83 39.08 18.14
CA ASP A 11 -23.28 39.74 19.38
C ASP A 11 -24.43 39.00 20.10
N GLY A 12 -25.11 38.07 19.41
CA GLY A 12 -26.07 37.15 20.03
C GLY A 12 -25.43 35.92 20.69
N PHE A 13 -24.13 35.65 20.47
CA PHE A 13 -23.45 34.45 20.96
C PHE A 13 -22.79 34.61 22.34
N ASP A 14 -22.52 35.84 22.79
CA ASP A 14 -21.85 36.08 24.08
C ASP A 14 -22.74 35.75 25.30
N ALA A 15 -24.07 35.81 25.15
CA ALA A 15 -25.01 35.37 26.20
C ALA A 15 -24.97 33.85 26.47
N ASP A 16 -24.36 33.07 25.57
CA ASP A 16 -24.32 31.60 25.63
C ASP A 16 -22.97 31.01 26.08
N ARG A 17 -21.97 31.84 26.39
CA ARG A 17 -20.65 31.30 26.78
C ARG A 17 -20.73 30.44 28.06
N HIS A 18 -21.61 30.80 28.98
CA HIS A 18 -21.88 30.02 30.20
C HIS A 18 -22.62 28.71 29.92
N SER A 19 -23.53 28.67 28.94
CA SER A 19 -24.26 27.46 28.57
C SER A 19 -23.32 26.43 27.93
N TRP A 20 -22.40 26.87 27.06
CA TRP A 20 -21.37 26.01 26.46
C TRP A 20 -20.39 25.43 27.49
N GLN A 21 -19.98 26.21 28.49
CA GLN A 21 -19.13 25.71 29.59
C GLN A 21 -19.85 24.63 30.41
N ALA A 22 -21.14 24.83 30.71
CA ALA A 22 -21.95 23.83 31.42
C ALA A 22 -22.08 22.52 30.62
N ILE A 23 -22.32 22.62 29.30
CA ILE A 23 -22.39 21.45 28.39
C ILE A 23 -21.05 20.72 28.34
N LEU A 24 -19.93 21.45 28.26
CA LEU A 24 -18.59 20.85 28.27
C LEU A 24 -18.32 20.10 29.59
N CYS A 25 -18.61 20.74 30.73
CA CYS A 25 -18.45 20.12 32.05
C CYS A 25 -19.31 18.86 32.19
N TYR A 26 -20.55 18.90 31.69
CA TYR A 26 -21.45 17.74 31.70
C TYR A 26 -20.91 16.58 30.87
N HIS A 27 -20.47 16.83 29.63
CA HIS A 27 -19.85 15.80 28.79
C HIS A 27 -18.54 15.28 29.38
N PHE A 28 -17.73 16.15 29.98
CA PHE A 28 -16.50 15.74 30.64
C PHE A 28 -16.80 14.81 31.82
N LEU A 29 -17.72 15.18 32.72
CA LEU A 29 -18.02 14.37 33.90
C LEU A 29 -18.65 13.01 33.53
N THR A 30 -19.56 12.98 32.55
CA THR A 30 -20.20 11.73 32.09
C THR A 30 -19.20 10.79 31.42
N THR A 31 -18.36 11.30 30.52
CA THR A 31 -17.33 10.50 29.85
C THR A 31 -16.24 10.07 30.81
N LEU A 32 -15.81 10.94 31.74
CA LEU A 32 -14.83 10.64 32.78
C LEU A 32 -15.33 9.51 33.67
N THR A 33 -16.58 9.59 34.12
CA THR A 33 -17.18 8.54 34.95
C THR A 33 -17.23 7.20 34.21
N ALA A 34 -17.68 7.20 32.95
CA ALA A 34 -17.71 5.98 32.13
C ALA A 34 -16.32 5.35 31.97
N ASN A 35 -15.30 6.16 31.64
CA ASN A 35 -13.93 5.67 31.48
C ASN A 35 -13.31 5.20 32.81
N ALA A 36 -13.53 5.95 33.89
CA ALA A 36 -13.03 5.63 35.23
C ALA A 36 -13.60 4.32 35.74
N VAL A 37 -14.91 4.05 35.53
CA VAL A 37 -15.54 2.78 35.92
C VAL A 37 -14.90 1.60 35.20
N VAL A 38 -14.69 1.70 33.88
CA VAL A 38 -14.07 0.61 33.10
C VAL A 38 -12.60 0.41 33.49
N CYS A 39 -11.81 1.48 33.62
CA CYS A 39 -10.41 1.38 34.03
C CYS A 39 -10.27 0.79 35.44
N THR A 40 -11.10 1.25 36.39
CA THR A 40 -11.09 0.75 37.77
C THR A 40 -11.48 -0.72 37.81
N ALA A 41 -12.52 -1.12 37.09
CA ALA A 41 -12.93 -2.53 36.99
C ALA A 41 -11.80 -3.39 36.38
N ALA A 42 -11.12 -2.90 35.34
CA ALA A 42 -10.03 -3.62 34.71
C ALA A 42 -8.81 -3.78 35.64
N VAL A 43 -8.42 -2.74 36.38
CA VAL A 43 -7.36 -2.83 37.38
C VAL A 43 -7.76 -3.79 38.51
N LEU A 44 -8.97 -3.67 39.05
CA LEU A 44 -9.44 -4.52 40.14
C LEU A 44 -9.53 -5.99 39.73
N LEU A 45 -10.03 -6.30 38.52
CA LEU A 45 -10.27 -7.67 38.08
C LEU A 45 -9.04 -8.34 37.47
N TRP A 46 -8.10 -7.60 36.91
CA TRP A 46 -6.99 -8.18 36.13
C TRP A 46 -5.61 -7.91 36.71
N SER A 47 -5.46 -6.95 37.64
CA SER A 47 -4.14 -6.61 38.20
C SER A 47 -3.82 -7.34 39.51
N THR A 48 -2.53 -7.45 39.82
CA THR A 48 -2.03 -7.93 41.13
C THR A 48 -2.37 -6.97 42.27
N ILE A 49 -2.58 -5.67 41.98
CA ILE A 49 -3.05 -4.68 42.96
C ILE A 49 -4.50 -4.97 43.38
N GLY A 50 -5.27 -5.61 42.49
CA GLY A 50 -6.65 -6.02 42.72
C GLY A 50 -6.77 -7.50 43.10
N ILE A 51 -7.82 -8.14 42.60
CA ILE A 51 -8.10 -9.57 42.78
C ILE A 51 -7.73 -10.40 41.54
N GLY A 52 -6.83 -9.89 40.69
CA GLY A 52 -6.45 -10.51 39.41
C GLY A 52 -6.05 -11.97 39.52
N GLY A 53 -5.24 -12.33 40.53
CA GLY A 53 -4.85 -13.72 40.75
C GLY A 53 -6.05 -14.65 40.97
N THR A 54 -7.05 -14.23 41.75
CA THR A 54 -8.27 -15.02 42.01
C THR A 54 -9.15 -15.08 40.77
N THR A 55 -9.31 -13.97 40.05
CA THR A 55 -10.14 -13.92 38.84
C THR A 55 -9.56 -14.78 37.72
N PHE A 56 -8.24 -14.75 37.51
CA PHE A 56 -7.58 -15.60 36.51
C PHE A 56 -7.72 -17.08 36.86
N ARG A 57 -7.50 -17.48 38.12
CA ARG A 57 -7.72 -18.87 38.56
C ARG A 57 -9.15 -19.32 38.32
N LEU A 58 -10.13 -18.47 38.67
CA LEU A 58 -11.54 -18.76 38.40
C LEU A 58 -11.80 -18.98 36.90
N LEU A 59 -11.28 -18.12 36.02
CA LEU A 59 -11.46 -18.28 34.58
C LEU A 59 -10.74 -19.52 34.02
N GLU A 60 -9.58 -19.87 34.58
CA GLU A 60 -8.83 -21.08 34.23
C GLU A 60 -9.56 -22.34 34.70
N ASP A 61 -10.06 -22.39 35.93
CA ASP A 61 -10.80 -23.54 36.48
C ASP A 61 -12.06 -23.86 35.67
N TYR A 62 -12.66 -22.84 35.04
CA TYR A 62 -13.88 -22.96 34.24
C TYR A 62 -13.67 -22.72 32.73
N TRP A 63 -12.46 -22.93 32.20
CA TRP A 63 -12.14 -22.67 30.78
C TRP A 63 -13.07 -23.41 29.79
N TRP A 64 -13.58 -24.58 30.19
CA TRP A 64 -14.50 -25.40 29.39
C TRP A 64 -15.82 -24.68 29.08
N LEU A 65 -16.22 -23.65 29.84
CA LEU A 65 -17.40 -22.82 29.54
C LEU A 65 -17.22 -21.96 28.27
N ALA A 66 -15.99 -21.74 27.81
CA ALA A 66 -15.73 -21.01 26.56
C ALA A 66 -16.43 -21.67 25.36
N LEU A 67 -16.39 -23.00 25.28
CA LEU A 67 -16.94 -23.76 24.16
C LEU A 67 -18.48 -23.66 24.07
N PRO A 68 -19.29 -23.96 25.12
CA PRO A 68 -20.75 -23.85 25.05
C PRO A 68 -21.21 -22.39 24.89
N LEU A 69 -20.54 -21.41 25.52
CA LEU A 69 -20.88 -19.99 25.34
C LEU A 69 -20.57 -19.52 23.92
N GLY A 70 -19.42 -19.93 23.36
CA GLY A 70 -19.04 -19.65 21.98
C GLY A 70 -19.98 -20.31 20.97
N ALA A 71 -20.37 -21.57 21.22
CA ALA A 71 -21.35 -22.29 20.41
C ALA A 71 -22.73 -21.61 20.47
N LEU A 72 -23.20 -21.21 21.65
CA LEU A 72 -24.47 -20.49 21.81
C LEU A 72 -24.43 -19.13 21.11
N CYS A 73 -23.33 -18.38 21.22
CA CYS A 73 -23.11 -17.15 20.46
C CYS A 73 -23.19 -17.41 18.95
N ALA A 74 -22.48 -18.42 18.44
CA ALA A 74 -22.52 -18.79 17.03
C ALA A 74 -23.94 -19.18 16.59
N ILE A 75 -24.67 -19.95 17.41
CA ILE A 75 -26.08 -20.31 17.17
C ILE A 75 -26.97 -19.06 17.13
N LEU A 76 -26.79 -18.08 18.03
CA LEU A 76 -27.56 -16.85 18.03
C LEU A 76 -27.23 -15.96 16.83
N LEU A 77 -25.95 -15.87 16.42
CA LEU A 77 -25.54 -15.10 15.23
C LEU A 77 -26.01 -15.76 13.94
N VAL A 78 -25.88 -17.08 13.83
CA VAL A 78 -26.45 -17.87 12.73
C VAL A 78 -27.97 -17.77 12.77
N GLY A 79 -28.59 -17.81 13.94
CA GLY A 79 -30.01 -17.62 14.16
C GLY A 79 -30.48 -16.24 13.73
N LEU A 80 -29.77 -15.16 14.07
CA LEU A 80 -30.02 -13.81 13.57
C LEU A 80 -29.85 -13.71 12.06
N TYR A 81 -28.81 -14.36 11.51
CA TYR A 81 -28.60 -14.43 10.06
C TYR A 81 -29.72 -15.21 9.37
N ILE A 82 -30.23 -16.28 10.00
CA ILE A 82 -31.33 -17.11 9.52
C ILE A 82 -32.70 -16.41 9.73
N LEU A 83 -32.87 -15.62 10.79
CA LEU A 83 -34.09 -14.84 11.02
C LEU A 83 -34.14 -13.66 10.07
N ASP A 84 -33.02 -12.96 9.87
CA ASP A 84 -32.83 -12.03 8.74
C ASP A 84 -32.95 -12.79 7.39
N PHE A 85 -32.73 -14.11 7.39
CA PHE A 85 -33.04 -14.99 6.25
C PHE A 85 -34.54 -15.11 5.98
N PHE A 86 -35.37 -15.36 7.00
CA PHE A 86 -36.77 -15.68 6.81
C PHE A 86 -37.73 -14.48 6.93
N PHE A 87 -37.35 -13.40 7.64
CA PHE A 87 -38.23 -12.26 7.93
C PHE A 87 -37.52 -10.91 7.65
N PRO A 88 -37.60 -10.34 6.43
CA PRO A 88 -37.08 -9.01 6.14
C PRO A 88 -38.05 -7.90 6.63
N PRO A 89 -37.55 -6.68 6.93
CA PRO A 89 -36.30 -6.09 6.42
C PRO A 89 -35.36 -5.55 7.52
N HIS A 90 -34.16 -5.03 7.16
CA HIS A 90 -33.47 -3.91 7.84
C HIS A 90 -32.08 -4.08 8.53
N PHE A 91 -31.09 -4.79 7.95
CA PHE A 91 -29.70 -4.49 8.39
C PHE A 91 -29.27 -3.02 8.14
N ASN A 92 -29.95 -2.32 7.22
CA ASN A 92 -29.76 -0.88 6.98
C ASN A 92 -30.60 0.06 7.89
N GLN A 93 -31.58 -0.47 8.63
CA GLN A 93 -32.33 0.28 9.66
C GLN A 93 -32.27 -0.49 10.98
N VAL A 94 -31.05 -0.71 11.46
CA VAL A 94 -30.75 -1.03 12.88
C VAL A 94 -31.50 -2.24 13.46
N LEU A 95 -31.20 -3.44 12.94
CA LEU A 95 -31.51 -4.74 13.58
C LEU A 95 -32.96 -4.89 14.06
N ALA A 96 -33.92 -4.46 13.24
CA ALA A 96 -35.32 -4.77 13.45
C ALA A 96 -35.64 -6.10 12.75
N LEU A 97 -36.17 -7.09 13.47
CA LEU A 97 -36.58 -8.38 12.90
C LEU A 97 -37.91 -8.29 12.12
N TRP A 98 -38.72 -7.27 12.38
CA TRP A 98 -39.95 -6.95 11.65
C TRP A 98 -40.20 -5.43 11.68
N PRO A 99 -41.06 -4.89 10.80
CA PRO A 99 -41.45 -3.49 10.85
C PRO A 99 -42.08 -3.14 12.21
N GLY A 100 -41.37 -2.35 13.01
CA GLY A 100 -41.79 -1.99 14.38
C GLY A 100 -40.98 -2.68 15.49
N ASP A 101 -40.10 -3.64 15.15
CA ASP A 101 -39.15 -4.19 16.12
C ASP A 101 -38.10 -3.12 16.48
N ARG A 102 -38.18 -2.62 17.70
CA ARG A 102 -37.19 -1.68 18.24
C ARG A 102 -36.20 -2.34 19.19
N ILE A 103 -36.48 -3.57 19.64
CA ILE A 103 -35.87 -4.15 20.83
C ILE A 103 -35.36 -5.57 20.56
N VAL A 104 -36.16 -6.46 20.01
CA VAL A 104 -35.87 -7.92 20.02
C VAL A 104 -34.61 -8.26 19.24
N GLY A 105 -34.47 -7.83 17.99
CA GLY A 105 -33.25 -8.09 17.21
C GLY A 105 -32.00 -7.49 17.86
N ARG A 106 -32.12 -6.31 18.47
CA ARG A 106 -31.02 -5.64 19.21
C ARG A 106 -30.67 -6.39 20.50
N THR A 107 -31.67 -6.90 21.22
CA THR A 107 -31.49 -7.69 22.43
C THR A 107 -30.80 -9.01 22.09
N ILE A 108 -31.23 -9.72 21.04
CA ILE A 108 -30.58 -10.98 20.63
C ILE A 108 -29.13 -10.72 20.23
N LEU A 109 -28.84 -9.65 19.48
CA LEU A 109 -27.45 -9.29 19.16
C LEU A 109 -26.66 -8.91 20.42
N GLY A 110 -27.25 -8.13 21.32
CA GLY A 110 -26.64 -7.76 22.58
C GLY A 110 -26.28 -8.98 23.43
N VAL A 111 -27.19 -9.96 23.52
CA VAL A 111 -26.96 -11.25 24.19
C VAL A 111 -25.86 -12.03 23.47
N ALA A 112 -25.86 -12.11 22.14
CA ALA A 112 -24.82 -12.79 21.38
C ALA A 112 -23.44 -12.17 21.61
N VAL A 113 -23.35 -10.83 21.65
CA VAL A 113 -22.10 -10.10 21.96
C VAL A 113 -21.67 -10.36 23.41
N ALA A 114 -22.59 -10.34 24.37
CA ALA A 114 -22.28 -10.64 25.76
C ALA A 114 -21.77 -12.08 25.94
N LEU A 115 -22.39 -13.06 25.27
CA LEU A 115 -21.94 -14.45 25.27
C LEU A 115 -20.57 -14.62 24.59
N PHE A 116 -20.32 -13.89 23.50
CA PHE A 116 -19.00 -13.87 22.86
C PHE A 116 -17.93 -13.34 23.82
N VAL A 117 -18.19 -12.20 24.45
CA VAL A 117 -17.27 -11.61 25.44
C VAL A 117 -17.02 -12.58 26.58
N ALA A 118 -18.07 -13.20 27.12
CA ALA A 118 -17.93 -14.21 28.18
C ALA A 118 -17.10 -15.42 27.71
N ALA A 119 -17.37 -15.96 26.52
CA ALA A 119 -16.61 -17.07 25.95
C ALA A 119 -15.11 -16.73 25.80
N VAL A 120 -14.81 -15.52 25.32
CA VAL A 120 -13.43 -15.03 25.15
C VAL A 120 -12.74 -14.82 26.51
N LEU A 121 -13.47 -14.42 27.56
CA LEU A 121 -12.93 -14.36 28.93
C LEU A 121 -12.56 -15.75 29.46
N PHE A 122 -13.33 -16.81 29.15
CA PHE A 122 -12.97 -18.18 29.56
C PHE A 122 -11.84 -18.80 28.73
N LEU A 123 -11.40 -18.18 27.63
CA LEU A 123 -10.21 -18.59 26.87
C LEU A 123 -8.88 -18.13 27.50
N THR A 124 -8.92 -17.56 28.71
CA THR A 124 -7.76 -17.05 29.44
C THR A 124 -6.66 -18.09 29.66
N SER A 125 -7.02 -19.38 29.81
CA SER A 125 -6.05 -20.47 29.94
C SER A 125 -5.12 -20.60 28.71
N TYR A 126 -5.64 -20.35 27.51
CA TYR A 126 -4.84 -20.37 26.27
C TYR A 126 -4.26 -18.99 25.93
N PHE A 127 -4.98 -17.93 26.28
CA PHE A 127 -4.65 -16.55 25.93
C PHE A 127 -4.87 -15.61 27.12
N PRO A 128 -3.93 -15.53 28.07
CA PRO A 128 -4.11 -14.77 29.32
C PRO A 128 -4.30 -13.27 29.10
N SER A 129 -3.95 -12.74 27.93
CA SER A 129 -4.12 -11.32 27.60
C SER A 129 -5.54 -10.94 27.17
N LEU A 130 -6.41 -11.89 26.82
CA LEU A 130 -7.74 -11.60 26.25
C LEU A 130 -8.64 -10.76 27.18
N PRO A 131 -8.73 -11.01 28.49
CA PRO A 131 -9.55 -10.19 29.38
C PRO A 131 -9.14 -8.72 29.39
N LEU A 132 -7.83 -8.46 29.43
CA LEU A 132 -7.29 -7.11 29.38
C LEU A 132 -7.62 -6.43 28.05
N LEU A 133 -7.45 -7.13 26.92
CA LEU A 133 -7.79 -6.61 25.59
C LEU A 133 -9.27 -6.24 25.49
N ILE A 134 -10.17 -7.07 26.02
CA ILE A 134 -11.61 -6.77 26.08
C ILE A 134 -11.86 -5.49 26.88
N SER A 135 -11.26 -5.35 28.07
CA SER A 135 -11.40 -4.15 28.89
C SER A 135 -10.91 -2.88 28.17
N ILE A 136 -9.82 -2.98 27.41
CA ILE A 136 -9.30 -1.89 26.56
C ILE A 136 -10.34 -1.50 25.50
N VAL A 137 -11.05 -2.45 24.88
CA VAL A 137 -12.13 -2.17 23.91
C VAL A 137 -13.33 -1.49 24.56
N LEU A 138 -13.67 -1.91 25.79
CA LEU A 138 -14.83 -1.39 26.50
C LEU A 138 -14.66 0.08 26.89
N CYS A 139 -13.44 0.59 27.09
CA CYS A 139 -13.18 2.01 27.40
C CYS A 139 -13.81 2.97 26.36
N PRO A 140 -13.40 2.97 25.07
CA PRO A 140 -13.99 3.87 24.08
C PRO A 140 -15.47 3.58 23.81
N LEU A 141 -15.92 2.32 23.94
CA LEU A 141 -17.34 1.96 23.79
C LEU A 141 -18.20 2.52 24.93
N ALA A 142 -17.70 2.53 26.16
CA ALA A 142 -18.40 3.10 27.31
C ALA A 142 -18.48 4.63 27.19
N VAL A 143 -17.39 5.28 26.78
CA VAL A 143 -17.38 6.73 26.50
C VAL A 143 -18.37 7.09 25.39
N PHE A 144 -18.39 6.32 24.30
CA PHE A 144 -19.36 6.50 23.21
C PHE A 144 -20.80 6.17 23.64
N GLY A 145 -21.00 5.13 24.43
CA GLY A 145 -22.31 4.75 24.97
C GLY A 145 -22.87 5.84 25.88
N ALA A 146 -22.04 6.44 26.73
CA ALA A 146 -22.41 7.61 27.53
C ALA A 146 -22.86 8.77 26.64
N HIS A 147 -22.15 9.05 25.55
CA HIS A 147 -22.60 10.06 24.58
C HIS A 147 -23.96 9.74 24.00
N VAL A 148 -24.19 8.52 23.50
CA VAL A 148 -25.47 8.14 22.88
C VAL A 148 -26.63 8.20 23.87
N LEU A 149 -26.40 7.83 25.14
CA LEU A 149 -27.42 7.86 26.18
C LEU A 149 -27.75 9.29 26.65
N TYR A 150 -26.77 10.20 26.61
CA TYR A 150 -26.87 11.54 27.16
C TYR A 150 -26.79 12.66 26.12
N ASP A 151 -26.83 12.36 24.81
CA ASP A 151 -26.82 13.36 23.76
C ASP A 151 -28.14 14.15 23.78
N PRO A 152 -28.13 15.42 24.21
CA PRO A 152 -29.35 16.22 24.32
C PRO A 152 -30.01 16.47 22.95
N PHE A 153 -29.29 16.26 21.84
CA PHE A 153 -29.76 16.48 20.48
C PHE A 153 -30.17 15.20 19.74
N ALA A 154 -29.87 14.00 20.27
CA ALA A 154 -30.17 12.72 19.60
C ALA A 154 -31.67 12.43 19.42
N LEU A 155 -32.53 13.13 20.16
CA LEU A 155 -33.97 13.01 20.09
C LEU A 155 -34.55 14.23 19.35
N LYS A 156 -34.90 14.09 18.05
CA LYS A 156 -36.28 14.37 17.55
C LYS A 156 -36.49 14.73 16.08
N GLU A 157 -35.49 14.90 15.22
CA GLU A 157 -35.82 15.25 13.81
C GLU A 157 -35.61 14.15 12.77
N PRO A 158 -36.64 13.82 11.96
CA PRO A 158 -36.50 12.90 10.86
C PRO A 158 -35.60 13.51 9.78
N LYS A 159 -34.58 12.77 9.33
CA LYS A 159 -33.64 13.17 8.25
C LYS A 159 -34.32 13.71 6.98
N ARG A 160 -35.57 13.31 6.73
CA ARG A 160 -36.39 13.76 5.60
C ARG A 160 -36.65 15.27 5.62
N GLN A 161 -36.84 15.84 6.81
CA GLN A 161 -37.14 17.27 6.97
C GLN A 161 -35.94 18.18 6.60
N ARG A 162 -34.69 17.73 6.82
CA ARG A 162 -33.50 18.52 6.46
C ARG A 162 -33.36 18.74 4.96
N SER A 163 -33.58 17.72 4.13
CA SER A 163 -33.48 17.88 2.68
C SER A 163 -34.58 18.76 2.12
N ASP A 164 -35.76 18.72 2.73
CA ASP A 164 -36.92 19.51 2.29
C ASP A 164 -36.68 21.00 2.59
N ILE A 165 -36.13 21.33 3.77
CA ILE A 165 -35.73 22.71 4.13
C ILE A 165 -34.54 23.22 3.30
N VAL A 166 -33.54 22.37 3.02
CA VAL A 166 -32.39 22.76 2.17
C VAL A 166 -32.85 23.15 0.76
N ASN A 167 -33.95 22.57 0.27
CA ASN A 167 -34.49 22.83 -1.05
C ASN A 167 -35.70 23.79 -1.05
N SER A 168 -36.17 24.25 0.11
CA SER A 168 -37.25 25.24 0.19
C SER A 168 -36.73 26.64 -0.15
N ASP A 169 -37.62 27.53 -0.59
CA ASP A 169 -37.31 28.95 -0.77
C ASP A 169 -37.44 29.76 0.54
N ASP A 170 -37.77 29.08 1.65
CA ASP A 170 -37.93 29.67 2.97
C ASP A 170 -36.56 29.93 3.62
N MET A 171 -36.10 31.18 3.53
CA MET A 171 -34.80 31.61 4.05
C MET A 171 -34.73 31.59 5.57
N GLU A 172 -35.84 31.83 6.26
CA GLU A 172 -35.90 31.78 7.73
C GLU A 172 -35.72 30.35 8.21
N ALA A 173 -36.39 29.38 7.57
CA ALA A 173 -36.19 27.97 7.86
C ALA A 173 -34.75 27.51 7.57
N LYS A 174 -34.11 28.03 6.51
CA LYS A 174 -32.69 27.75 6.19
C LYS A 174 -31.74 28.33 7.24
N GLU A 175 -31.98 29.55 7.70
CA GLU A 175 -31.18 30.18 8.75
C GLU A 175 -31.31 29.44 10.09
N GLN A 176 -32.54 29.07 10.48
CA GLN A 176 -32.78 28.25 11.67
C GLN A 176 -32.08 26.88 11.58
N LEU A 177 -32.14 26.25 10.41
CA LEU A 177 -31.43 24.99 10.15
C LEU A 177 -29.90 25.18 10.21
N LEU A 178 -29.36 26.28 9.68
CA LEU A 178 -27.93 26.58 9.73
C LEU A 178 -27.45 26.80 11.16
N ASN A 179 -28.18 27.60 11.96
CA ASN A 179 -27.87 27.84 13.37
C ASN A 179 -27.90 26.54 14.17
N ARG A 180 -28.86 25.66 13.88
CA ARG A 180 -28.92 24.34 14.48
C ARG A 180 -27.76 23.45 14.09
N ILE A 181 -27.40 23.39 12.81
CA ILE A 181 -26.22 22.63 12.34
C ILE A 181 -24.95 23.15 13.02
N ALA A 182 -24.79 24.47 13.16
CA ALA A 182 -23.65 25.08 13.86
C ALA A 182 -23.64 24.73 15.36
N GLY A 183 -24.80 24.67 16.01
CA GLY A 183 -24.96 24.22 17.39
C GLY A 183 -24.60 22.74 17.57
N GLU A 184 -25.08 21.87 16.67
CA GLU A 184 -24.74 20.43 16.64
C GLU A 184 -23.23 20.23 16.46
N GLU A 185 -22.60 20.97 15.54
CA GLU A 185 -21.15 20.91 15.32
C GLU A 185 -20.35 21.35 16.56
N SER A 186 -20.78 22.44 17.20
CA SER A 186 -20.14 22.95 18.41
C SER A 186 -20.26 21.94 19.56
N CYS A 187 -21.45 21.37 19.76
CA CYS A 187 -21.69 20.33 20.75
C CYS A 187 -20.79 19.10 20.52
N VAL A 188 -20.69 18.63 19.28
CA VAL A 188 -19.80 17.51 18.91
C VAL A 188 -18.33 17.83 19.18
N ILE A 189 -17.86 19.05 18.89
CA ILE A 189 -16.49 19.48 19.20
C ILE A 189 -16.26 19.50 20.71
N LEU A 190 -17.19 20.04 21.49
CA LEU A 190 -17.11 20.06 22.95
C LEU A 190 -17.06 18.64 23.52
N TYR A 191 -17.90 17.73 23.01
CA TYR A 191 -17.89 16.32 23.40
C TYR A 191 -16.53 15.67 23.16
N TYR A 192 -15.93 15.84 21.99
CA TYR A 192 -14.60 15.29 21.73
C TYR A 192 -13.51 15.95 22.57
N LYS A 193 -13.59 17.25 22.85
CA LYS A 193 -12.67 17.91 23.79
C LYS A 193 -12.79 17.34 25.21
N ALA A 194 -14.01 17.09 25.68
CA ALA A 194 -14.28 16.38 26.93
C ALA A 194 -13.66 14.97 26.94
N CYS A 195 -13.81 14.22 25.84
CA CYS A 195 -13.20 12.90 25.69
C CYS A 195 -11.66 12.95 25.79
N ILE A 196 -11.00 13.97 25.20
CA ILE A 196 -9.55 14.15 25.33
C ILE A 196 -9.17 14.28 26.81
N GLY A 197 -9.85 15.17 27.54
CA GLY A 197 -9.63 15.33 28.97
C GLY A 197 -9.82 14.01 29.73
N THR A 198 -10.91 13.30 29.44
CA THR A 198 -11.24 12.00 30.05
C THR A 198 -10.14 10.94 29.84
N PHE A 199 -9.62 10.83 28.62
CA PHE A 199 -8.54 9.89 28.33
C PHE A 199 -7.21 10.32 28.96
N VAL A 200 -6.90 11.62 29.01
CA VAL A 200 -5.70 12.14 29.71
C VAL A 200 -5.80 11.88 31.23
N CYS A 201 -6.96 12.11 31.85
CA CYS A 201 -7.18 11.77 33.25
C CYS A 201 -7.05 10.25 33.50
N GLY A 202 -7.60 9.42 32.60
CA GLY A 202 -7.42 7.97 32.65
C GLY A 202 -5.95 7.53 32.53
N LEU A 203 -5.18 8.17 31.64
CA LEU A 203 -3.74 7.96 31.50
C LEU A 203 -3.01 8.26 32.82
N VAL A 204 -3.21 9.46 33.38
CA VAL A 204 -2.53 9.88 34.61
C VAL A 204 -2.94 9.00 35.79
N GLY A 205 -4.24 8.71 35.95
CA GLY A 205 -4.74 7.86 37.03
C GLY A 205 -4.13 6.45 36.99
N ASN A 206 -4.08 5.83 35.81
CA ASN A 206 -3.48 4.50 35.66
C ASN A 206 -1.95 4.49 35.84
N ILE A 207 -1.23 5.56 35.46
CA ILE A 207 0.21 5.72 35.75
C ILE A 207 0.45 5.82 37.25
N VAL A 208 -0.36 6.62 37.97
CA VAL A 208 -0.24 6.74 39.43
C VAL A 208 -0.47 5.38 40.11
N VAL A 209 -1.49 4.64 39.69
CA VAL A 209 -1.74 3.28 40.19
C VAL A 209 -0.57 2.34 39.88
N PHE A 210 -0.02 2.39 38.67
CA PHE A 210 1.16 1.60 38.30
C PHE A 210 2.39 1.93 39.17
N ILE A 211 2.67 3.22 39.39
CA ILE A 211 3.80 3.66 40.22
C ILE A 211 3.62 3.19 41.66
N ILE A 212 2.42 3.36 42.24
CA ILE A 212 2.11 2.89 43.60
C ILE A 212 2.32 1.37 43.69
N GLY A 213 1.77 0.60 42.74
CA GLY A 213 1.96 -0.84 42.70
C GLY A 213 3.41 -1.27 42.49
N THR A 214 4.19 -0.50 41.73
CA THR A 214 5.63 -0.74 41.53
C THR A 214 6.41 -0.52 42.82
N VAL A 215 6.14 0.58 43.54
CA VAL A 215 6.83 0.88 44.81
C VAL A 215 6.50 -0.16 45.88
N ASP A 216 5.26 -0.64 45.93
CA ASP A 216 4.81 -1.63 46.92
C ASP A 216 5.32 -3.06 46.61
N MET A 217 5.38 -3.44 45.32
CA MET A 217 5.68 -4.82 44.89
C MET A 217 7.10 -5.05 44.33
N ALA A 218 7.91 -4.01 44.11
CA ALA A 218 9.25 -4.17 43.53
C ALA A 218 10.16 -5.15 44.31
N PRO A 219 10.23 -5.11 45.66
CA PRO A 219 11.06 -6.06 46.41
C PRO A 219 10.54 -7.50 46.34
N SER A 220 9.21 -7.65 46.23
CA SER A 220 8.55 -8.96 46.29
C SER A 220 8.49 -9.65 44.94
N LEU A 221 8.55 -8.93 43.81
CA LEU A 221 8.45 -9.51 42.47
C LEU A 221 9.60 -10.45 42.13
N ASP A 222 10.84 -10.10 42.49
CA ASP A 222 12.01 -10.96 42.26
C ASP A 222 12.00 -12.18 43.20
N GLU A 223 11.57 -12.00 44.45
CA GLU A 223 11.41 -13.10 45.42
C GLU A 223 10.25 -14.04 45.05
N LEU A 224 9.13 -13.51 44.56
CA LEU A 224 7.98 -14.29 44.10
C LEU A 224 8.26 -14.98 42.76
N ALA A 225 9.12 -14.40 41.91
CA ALA A 225 9.54 -15.03 40.67
C ALA A 225 10.52 -16.19 40.92
N ALA A 226 11.25 -16.17 42.04
CA ALA A 226 12.13 -17.25 42.47
C ALA A 226 11.32 -18.47 42.92
N GLY A 227 11.11 -19.41 42.00
CA GLY A 227 10.44 -20.70 42.26
C GLY A 227 9.17 -20.94 41.45
N LEU A 228 8.67 -19.95 40.72
CA LEU A 228 7.54 -20.13 39.80
C LEU A 228 8.01 -20.65 38.45
N SER A 229 7.15 -21.43 37.81
CA SER A 229 7.30 -21.77 36.39
C SER A 229 7.34 -20.50 35.53
N GLN A 230 8.00 -20.56 34.36
CA GLN A 230 8.09 -19.42 33.46
C GLN A 230 6.69 -18.91 33.05
N GLU A 231 5.73 -19.83 32.86
CA GLU A 231 4.34 -19.49 32.52
C GLU A 231 3.65 -18.68 33.63
N GLU A 232 3.74 -19.13 34.88
CA GLU A 232 3.16 -18.42 36.03
C GLU A 232 3.82 -17.05 36.25
N ARG A 233 5.14 -16.98 36.02
CA ARG A 233 5.90 -15.75 36.11
C ARG A 233 5.43 -14.74 35.07
N ASP A 234 5.29 -15.17 33.81
CA ASP A 234 4.76 -14.34 32.72
C ASP A 234 3.33 -13.86 33.02
N LYS A 235 2.47 -14.73 33.57
CA LYS A 235 1.11 -14.36 34.00
C LYS A 235 1.13 -13.29 35.10
N LYS A 236 1.99 -13.43 36.12
CA LYS A 236 2.13 -12.43 37.20
C LYS A 236 2.67 -11.10 36.67
N TYR A 237 3.68 -11.12 35.79
CA TYR A 237 4.18 -9.90 35.15
C TYR A 237 3.09 -9.24 34.30
N MET A 238 2.28 -10.02 33.58
CA MET A 238 1.14 -9.51 32.82
C MET A 238 0.14 -8.79 33.73
N GLN A 239 -0.26 -9.42 34.83
CA GLN A 239 -1.18 -8.84 35.82
C GLN A 239 -0.60 -7.55 36.45
N TRP A 240 0.70 -7.52 36.73
CA TRP A 240 1.36 -6.34 37.24
C TRP A 240 1.40 -5.18 36.21
N LEU A 241 1.57 -5.49 34.92
CA LEU A 241 1.59 -4.51 33.82
C LEU A 241 0.23 -3.93 33.44
N VAL A 242 -0.89 -4.51 33.90
CA VAL A 242 -2.26 -4.09 33.53
C VAL A 242 -2.48 -2.57 33.60
N PRO A 243 -2.15 -1.86 34.69
CA PRO A 243 -2.38 -0.42 34.77
C PRO A 243 -1.55 0.36 33.74
N LEU A 244 -0.31 -0.06 33.47
CA LEU A 244 0.53 0.58 32.44
C LEU A 244 -0.05 0.38 31.02
N VAL A 245 -0.55 -0.82 30.71
CA VAL A 245 -1.19 -1.10 29.41
C VAL A 245 -2.46 -0.26 29.26
N LEU A 246 -3.27 -0.12 30.31
CA LEU A 246 -4.46 0.75 30.30
C LEU A 246 -4.08 2.23 30.15
N ALA A 247 -3.00 2.68 30.78
CA ALA A 247 -2.45 4.03 30.60
C ALA A 247 -2.09 4.29 29.13
N ILE A 248 -1.30 3.40 28.52
CA ILE A 248 -0.93 3.49 27.10
C ILE A 248 -2.17 3.46 26.20
N SER A 249 -3.15 2.62 26.51
CA SER A 249 -4.42 2.55 25.77
C SER A 249 -5.17 3.87 25.80
N ASN A 250 -5.29 4.49 26.98
CA ASN A 250 -5.92 5.80 27.13
C ASN A 250 -5.16 6.88 26.34
N LEU A 251 -3.83 6.85 26.31
CA LEU A 251 -3.03 7.76 25.48
C LEU A 251 -3.35 7.59 23.98
N VAL A 252 -3.40 6.35 23.48
CA VAL A 252 -3.70 6.05 22.07
C VAL A 252 -5.14 6.48 21.70
N PHE A 253 -6.13 6.20 22.56
CA PHE A 253 -7.50 6.64 22.33
C PHE A 253 -7.64 8.17 22.40
N GLY A 254 -6.97 8.81 23.36
CA GLY A 254 -6.87 10.27 23.42
C GLY A 254 -6.33 10.85 22.12
N PHE A 255 -5.29 10.23 21.54
CA PHE A 255 -4.76 10.61 20.24
C PHE A 255 -5.78 10.45 19.10
N PHE A 256 -6.55 9.35 19.06
CA PHE A 256 -7.62 9.18 18.07
C PHE A 256 -8.68 10.28 18.16
N VAL A 257 -9.03 10.70 19.39
CA VAL A 257 -9.97 11.80 19.60
C VAL A 257 -9.37 13.14 19.19
N VAL A 258 -8.09 13.41 19.51
CA VAL A 258 -7.39 14.61 19.03
C VAL A 258 -7.42 14.68 17.51
N LEU A 259 -7.07 13.58 16.83
CA LEU A 259 -7.14 13.50 15.38
C LEU A 259 -8.56 13.80 14.88
N ARG A 260 -9.60 13.25 15.52
CA ARG A 260 -10.99 13.52 15.18
C ARG A 260 -11.34 15.01 15.31
N VAL A 261 -10.90 15.68 16.37
CA VAL A 261 -11.08 17.13 16.57
C VAL A 261 -10.36 17.93 15.49
N LEU A 262 -9.14 17.54 15.13
CA LEU A 262 -8.35 18.23 14.09
C LEU A 262 -8.98 18.11 12.70
N VAL A 263 -9.67 17.01 12.38
CA VAL A 263 -10.35 16.83 11.08
C VAL A 263 -11.77 17.44 11.08
N GLN A 264 -12.34 17.75 12.24
CA GLN A 264 -13.70 18.28 12.36
C GLN A 264 -13.95 19.57 11.57
N PRO A 265 -13.06 20.59 11.57
CA PRO A 265 -13.22 21.78 10.72
C PRO A 265 -13.29 21.42 9.24
N THR A 266 -12.48 20.46 8.78
CA THR A 266 -12.53 20.01 7.40
C THR A 266 -13.86 19.33 7.07
N TYR A 267 -14.43 18.54 8.00
CA TYR A 267 -15.76 17.94 7.81
C TYR A 267 -16.86 19.00 7.66
N SER A 268 -16.91 19.98 8.56
CA SER A 268 -17.95 21.01 8.54
C SER A 268 -17.91 21.83 7.25
N HIS A 269 -16.73 22.04 6.67
CA HIS A 269 -16.57 22.70 5.38
C HIS A 269 -16.95 21.82 4.17
N THR A 270 -16.96 20.50 4.30
CA THR A 270 -17.36 19.59 3.20
C THR A 270 -18.85 19.26 3.19
N ASP A 271 -19.62 19.73 4.18
CA ASP A 271 -21.06 19.50 4.21
C ASP A 271 -21.75 20.29 3.09
N THR A 272 -22.19 19.56 2.06
CA THR A 272 -22.83 20.13 0.87
C THR A 272 -24.12 20.84 1.20
N ASN A 273 -24.86 20.40 2.23
CA ASN A 273 -26.12 21.03 2.62
C ASN A 273 -25.85 22.36 3.30
N LYS A 274 -24.87 22.39 4.21
CA LYS A 274 -24.43 23.62 4.87
C LYS A 274 -23.90 24.63 3.86
N ASN A 275 -23.03 24.19 2.94
CA ASN A 275 -22.48 25.05 1.89
C ASN A 275 -23.56 25.57 0.94
N LYS A 276 -24.56 24.74 0.60
CA LYS A 276 -25.70 25.17 -0.22
C LYS A 276 -26.54 26.22 0.50
N ILE A 277 -26.87 25.99 1.77
CA ILE A 277 -27.62 26.96 2.58
C ILE A 277 -26.86 28.30 2.69
N ILE A 278 -25.55 28.25 2.95
CA ILE A 278 -24.71 29.46 3.02
C ILE A 278 -24.68 30.18 1.66
N ALA A 279 -24.55 29.44 0.57
CA ALA A 279 -24.57 30.02 -0.78
C ALA A 279 -25.90 30.70 -1.09
N ASP A 280 -27.03 30.03 -0.79
CA ASP A 280 -28.38 30.57 -1.00
C ASP A 280 -28.60 31.84 -0.13
N LEU A 281 -28.17 31.82 1.15
CA LEU A 281 -28.23 32.99 2.05
C LEU A 281 -27.37 34.15 1.55
N LEU A 282 -26.15 33.86 1.07
CA LEU A 282 -25.24 34.88 0.54
C LEU A 282 -25.82 35.52 -0.73
N GLU A 283 -26.37 34.71 -1.64
CA GLU A 283 -27.05 35.18 -2.86
C GLU A 283 -28.25 36.05 -2.50
N HIS A 284 -29.05 35.65 -1.51
CA HIS A 284 -30.19 36.44 -1.03
C HIS A 284 -29.75 37.77 -0.41
N CYS A 285 -28.72 37.77 0.45
CA CYS A 285 -28.17 39.00 1.05
C CYS A 285 -27.60 39.94 -0.02
N LEU A 286 -26.82 39.43 -0.97
CA LEU A 286 -26.29 40.22 -2.09
C LEU A 286 -27.42 40.80 -2.94
N PHE A 287 -28.46 40.03 -3.20
CA PHE A 287 -29.64 40.50 -3.92
C PHE A 287 -30.36 41.62 -3.16
N MET A 288 -30.49 41.51 -1.84
CA MET A 288 -31.11 42.53 -0.99
C MET A 288 -30.27 43.81 -0.92
N ASP A 289 -28.95 43.71 -0.71
CA ASP A 289 -28.02 44.85 -0.72
C ASP A 289 -28.03 45.56 -2.08
N LEU A 290 -28.03 44.81 -3.17
CA LEU A 290 -28.11 45.36 -4.53
C LEU A 290 -29.46 46.04 -4.77
N LYS A 291 -30.56 45.45 -4.30
CA LYS A 291 -31.89 46.05 -4.40
C LYS A 291 -31.94 47.36 -3.61
N GLU A 292 -31.38 47.39 -2.41
CA GLU A 292 -31.36 48.56 -1.54
C GLU A 292 -30.48 49.68 -2.12
N ARG A 293 -29.27 49.35 -2.59
CA ARG A 293 -28.40 50.28 -3.34
C ARG A 293 -29.06 50.77 -4.63
N LYS A 294 -29.76 49.91 -5.35
CA LYS A 294 -30.50 50.29 -6.55
C LYS A 294 -31.61 51.29 -6.22
N THR A 295 -32.37 51.09 -5.14
CA THR A 295 -33.35 52.08 -4.67
C THR A 295 -32.70 53.39 -4.22
N GLU A 296 -31.53 53.34 -3.59
CA GLU A 296 -30.81 54.55 -3.17
C GLU A 296 -30.20 55.32 -4.35
N ILE A 297 -29.65 54.62 -5.35
CA ILE A 297 -29.13 55.22 -6.58
C ILE A 297 -30.27 55.81 -7.43
N LEU A 298 -31.39 55.09 -7.55
CA LEU A 298 -32.60 55.59 -8.22
C LEU A 298 -33.18 56.83 -7.53
N ARG A 299 -32.96 57.00 -6.22
CA ARG A 299 -33.31 58.23 -5.49
C ARG A 299 -32.34 59.38 -5.74
N ARG A 300 -31.08 59.12 -6.12
CA ARG A 300 -30.02 60.13 -6.21
C ARG A 300 -29.61 60.57 -7.61
N VAL A 301 -29.90 59.80 -8.68
CA VAL A 301 -29.31 60.05 -10.00
C VAL A 301 -30.35 60.14 -11.14
N LYS A 302 -30.26 61.20 -11.97
CA LYS A 302 -31.07 61.36 -13.21
C LYS A 302 -30.65 60.34 -14.29
N PRO A 303 -31.59 59.81 -15.10
CA PRO A 303 -31.51 58.48 -15.73
C PRO A 303 -30.52 58.25 -16.90
N ALA A 304 -29.56 59.13 -17.20
CA ALA A 304 -28.86 59.08 -18.50
C ALA A 304 -27.48 58.36 -18.56
N HIS A 305 -26.88 57.92 -17.45
CA HIS A 305 -25.50 57.34 -17.46
C HIS A 305 -25.30 56.02 -16.70
N ILE A 306 -26.37 55.37 -16.25
CA ILE A 306 -26.28 54.28 -15.26
C ILE A 306 -25.92 52.91 -15.87
N ILE A 307 -26.18 52.69 -17.17
CA ILE A 307 -26.20 51.33 -17.76
C ILE A 307 -24.80 50.74 -18.03
N VAL A 308 -23.75 51.56 -18.18
CA VAL A 308 -22.41 51.08 -18.61
C VAL A 308 -21.47 50.81 -17.43
N LEU A 309 -21.49 51.64 -16.37
CA LEU A 309 -20.70 51.42 -15.15
C LEU A 309 -21.17 50.17 -14.37
N GLU A 310 -22.48 49.91 -14.35
CA GLU A 310 -23.10 48.78 -13.66
C GLU A 310 -22.73 47.40 -14.24
N ARG A 311 -22.16 47.36 -15.45
CA ARG A 311 -21.76 46.12 -16.12
C ARG A 311 -20.28 45.79 -15.95
N VAL A 312 -19.43 46.80 -15.77
CA VAL A 312 -17.97 46.64 -15.61
C VAL A 312 -17.63 46.30 -14.14
N GLU A 313 -18.24 46.98 -13.17
CA GLU A 313 -18.07 46.68 -11.73
C GLU A 313 -18.52 45.24 -11.41
N ARG A 314 -19.57 44.76 -12.10
CA ARG A 314 -20.13 43.42 -11.94
C ARG A 314 -19.20 42.29 -12.38
N VAL A 315 -18.25 42.53 -13.29
CA VAL A 315 -17.33 41.48 -13.81
C VAL A 315 -16.09 41.37 -12.92
N GLU A 316 -15.57 42.49 -12.43
CA GLU A 316 -14.38 42.50 -11.55
C GLU A 316 -14.69 41.90 -10.18
N ASP A 317 -15.85 42.22 -9.60
CA ASP A 317 -16.27 41.66 -8.30
C ASP A 317 -16.47 40.14 -8.37
N VAL A 318 -17.03 39.63 -9.47
CA VAL A 318 -17.25 38.19 -9.68
C VAL A 318 -15.93 37.45 -9.90
N GLN A 319 -14.97 38.04 -10.62
CA GLN A 319 -13.64 37.46 -10.79
C GLN A 319 -12.85 37.44 -9.49
N CYS A 320 -12.91 38.51 -8.70
CA CYS A 320 -12.28 38.59 -7.38
C CYS A 320 -12.86 37.54 -6.43
N ALA A 321 -14.20 37.41 -6.37
CA ALA A 321 -14.88 36.39 -5.58
C ALA A 321 -14.50 34.96 -6.01
N ARG A 322 -14.38 34.72 -7.33
CA ARG A 322 -13.94 33.43 -7.88
C ARG A 322 -12.48 33.12 -7.54
N GLN A 323 -11.58 34.10 -7.60
CA GLN A 323 -10.18 33.96 -7.23
C GLN A 323 -10.05 33.62 -5.74
N GLN A 324 -10.75 34.36 -4.87
CA GLN A 324 -10.81 34.10 -3.43
C GLN A 324 -11.36 32.70 -3.15
N TYR A 325 -12.39 32.27 -3.87
CA TYR A 325 -12.91 30.90 -3.76
C TYR A 325 -11.85 29.84 -4.12
N LEU A 326 -11.10 30.04 -5.21
CA LEU A 326 -10.03 29.12 -5.63
C LEU A 326 -8.86 29.09 -4.64
N GLU A 327 -8.46 30.24 -4.09
CA GLU A 327 -7.42 30.32 -3.07
C GLU A 327 -7.84 29.64 -1.77
N GLN A 328 -9.06 29.90 -1.29
CA GLN A 328 -9.64 29.21 -0.14
C GLN A 328 -9.74 27.71 -0.40
N HIS A 329 -10.15 27.30 -1.60
CA HIS A 329 -10.23 25.90 -1.98
C HIS A 329 -8.83 25.25 -2.00
N THR A 330 -7.80 25.95 -2.49
CA THR A 330 -6.42 25.45 -2.53
C THR A 330 -5.82 25.33 -1.14
N ALA A 331 -6.10 26.28 -0.24
CA ALA A 331 -5.69 26.21 1.16
C ALA A 331 -6.34 25.00 1.87
N LYS A 332 -7.64 24.77 1.66
CA LYS A 332 -8.38 23.62 2.22
C LYS A 332 -7.84 22.28 1.73
N VAL A 333 -7.46 22.20 0.45
CA VAL A 333 -6.82 21.00 -0.11
C VAL A 333 -5.48 20.71 0.58
N ARG A 334 -4.68 21.74 0.87
CA ARG A 334 -3.41 21.58 1.60
C ARG A 334 -3.61 21.08 3.03
N GLU A 335 -4.63 21.57 3.73
CA GLU A 335 -4.99 21.11 5.07
C GLU A 335 -5.39 19.63 5.05
N LEU A 336 -6.25 19.24 4.11
CA LEU A 336 -6.69 17.86 3.94
C LEU A 336 -5.55 16.91 3.56
N LEU A 337 -4.64 17.33 2.68
CA LEU A 337 -3.43 16.58 2.37
C LEU A 337 -2.53 16.41 3.61
N THR A 338 -2.47 17.41 4.48
CA THR A 338 -1.72 17.32 5.75
C THR A 338 -2.34 16.29 6.67
N ILE A 339 -3.67 16.28 6.80
CA ILE A 339 -4.41 15.26 7.55
C ILE A 339 -4.13 13.85 6.99
N ILE A 340 -4.23 13.66 5.67
CA ILE A 340 -3.95 12.37 5.04
C ILE A 340 -2.51 11.94 5.30
N LYS A 341 -1.53 12.84 5.22
CA LYS A 341 -0.12 12.54 5.52
C LYS A 341 0.07 12.10 6.97
N VAL A 342 -0.55 12.78 7.93
CA VAL A 342 -0.53 12.40 9.35
C VAL A 342 -1.13 11.01 9.53
N VAL A 343 -2.31 10.74 8.96
CA VAL A 343 -2.97 9.44 9.02
C VAL A 343 -2.09 8.32 8.44
N VAL A 344 -1.48 8.54 7.27
CA VAL A 344 -0.59 7.57 6.62
C VAL A 344 0.66 7.34 7.47
N PHE A 345 1.25 8.39 8.04
CA PHE A 345 2.39 8.26 8.96
C PHE A 345 2.03 7.40 10.18
N PHE A 346 0.90 7.66 10.83
CA PHE A 346 0.43 6.84 11.96
C PHE A 346 0.16 5.39 11.55
N PHE A 347 -0.41 5.17 10.36
CA PHE A 347 -0.62 3.83 9.83
C PHE A 347 0.71 3.06 9.69
N LEU A 348 1.74 3.71 9.15
CA LEU A 348 3.08 3.13 9.00
C LEU A 348 3.74 2.85 10.35
N VAL A 349 3.62 3.77 11.31
CA VAL A 349 4.13 3.57 12.68
C VAL A 349 3.43 2.38 13.34
N MET A 350 2.10 2.29 13.25
CA MET A 350 1.33 1.19 13.85
C MET A 350 1.60 -0.15 13.16
N LEU A 351 1.78 -0.16 11.84
CA LEU A 351 2.21 -1.35 11.09
C LEU A 351 3.61 -1.80 11.53
N GLY A 352 4.54 -0.84 11.66
CA GLY A 352 5.90 -1.08 12.16
C GLY A 352 5.89 -1.64 13.58
N LEU A 353 5.12 -1.03 14.49
CA LEU A 353 4.94 -1.53 15.87
C LEU A 353 4.30 -2.92 15.90
N SER A 354 3.30 -3.18 15.05
CA SER A 354 2.65 -4.49 14.96
C SER A 354 3.63 -5.56 14.51
N PHE A 355 4.49 -5.21 13.55
CA PHE A 355 5.54 -6.09 13.06
C PHE A 355 6.63 -6.29 14.13
N CYS A 356 7.11 -5.24 14.81
CA CYS A 356 8.01 -5.35 15.95
C CYS A 356 7.44 -6.28 17.03
N ALA A 357 6.17 -6.08 17.41
CA ALA A 357 5.50 -6.89 18.42
C ALA A 357 5.35 -8.35 17.97
N ARG A 358 5.11 -8.61 16.68
CA ARG A 358 5.10 -9.97 16.12
C ARG A 358 6.48 -10.61 16.09
N GLN A 359 7.54 -9.84 15.90
CA GLN A 359 8.90 -10.37 16.00
C GLN A 359 9.27 -10.70 17.45
N LEU A 360 8.85 -9.87 18.41
CA LEU A 360 8.96 -10.16 19.85
C LEU A 360 8.15 -11.40 20.26
N LEU A 361 7.08 -11.73 19.53
CA LEU A 361 6.22 -12.90 19.79
C LEU A 361 6.93 -14.25 19.58
N PHE A 362 8.01 -14.30 18.80
CA PHE A 362 8.81 -15.52 18.66
C PHE A 362 9.58 -15.87 19.95
N ALA A 363 9.62 -14.98 20.95
CA ALA A 363 10.23 -15.19 22.26
C ALA A 363 9.46 -16.15 23.19
N CYS A 364 8.36 -16.77 22.75
CA CYS A 364 7.52 -17.65 23.57
C CYS A 364 7.10 -17.08 24.95
N THR A 365 6.95 -15.76 25.08
CA THR A 365 6.44 -15.15 26.33
C THR A 365 4.99 -14.68 26.15
N HIS A 366 4.14 -14.94 27.14
CA HIS A 366 2.76 -14.43 27.13
C HIS A 366 2.72 -12.89 27.13
N ILE A 367 3.78 -12.23 27.59
CA ILE A 367 3.93 -10.77 27.54
C ILE A 367 4.00 -10.30 26.08
N ALA A 368 4.78 -10.97 25.23
CA ALA A 368 4.88 -10.60 23.82
C ALA A 368 3.53 -10.77 23.09
N SER A 369 2.76 -11.82 23.41
CA SER A 369 1.42 -12.01 22.85
C SER A 369 0.43 -10.96 23.32
N MET A 370 0.52 -10.50 24.57
CA MET A 370 -0.24 -9.36 25.07
C MET A 370 0.10 -8.07 24.30
N ILE A 371 1.38 -7.75 24.16
CA ILE A 371 1.83 -6.54 23.45
C ILE A 371 1.37 -6.59 22.00
N ALA A 372 1.59 -7.71 21.30
CA ALA A 372 1.18 -7.90 19.92
C ALA A 372 -0.34 -7.82 19.74
N GLY A 373 -1.11 -8.48 20.62
CA GLY A 373 -2.56 -8.38 20.63
C GLY A 373 -3.05 -6.94 20.84
N THR A 374 -2.40 -6.21 21.76
CA THR A 374 -2.73 -4.81 22.07
C THR A 374 -2.45 -3.89 20.89
N VAL A 375 -1.26 -4.01 20.28
CA VAL A 375 -0.87 -3.21 19.11
C VAL A 375 -1.72 -3.55 17.90
N ALA A 376 -1.99 -4.85 17.64
CA ALA A 376 -2.87 -5.28 16.57
C ALA A 376 -4.30 -4.75 16.77
N PHE A 377 -4.80 -4.75 18.01
CA PHE A 377 -6.09 -4.17 18.35
C PHE A 377 -6.12 -2.66 18.08
N PHE A 378 -5.12 -1.91 18.54
CA PHE A 378 -5.03 -0.48 18.24
C PHE A 378 -4.92 -0.21 16.74
N PHE A 379 -4.22 -1.05 16.00
CA PHE A 379 -4.12 -0.94 14.54
C PHE A 379 -5.50 -1.13 13.88
N VAL A 380 -6.24 -2.17 14.26
CA VAL A 380 -7.61 -2.39 13.76
C VAL A 380 -8.53 -1.24 14.18
N GLY A 381 -8.47 -0.81 15.44
CA GLY A 381 -9.23 0.33 15.95
C GLY A 381 -8.92 1.63 15.20
N PHE A 382 -7.65 1.87 14.89
CA PHE A 382 -7.20 3.00 14.07
C PHE A 382 -7.73 2.90 12.64
N CYS A 383 -7.68 1.70 12.02
CA CYS A 383 -8.21 1.48 10.68
C CYS A 383 -9.72 1.74 10.62
N VAL A 384 -10.48 1.23 11.59
CA VAL A 384 -11.94 1.44 11.68
C VAL A 384 -12.24 2.92 11.94
N SER A 385 -11.55 3.55 12.90
CA SER A 385 -11.72 4.97 13.23
C SER A 385 -11.39 5.87 12.04
N THR A 386 -10.28 5.60 11.35
CA THR A 386 -9.86 6.30 10.14
C THR A 386 -10.85 6.08 9.02
N TYR A 387 -11.31 4.84 8.78
CA TYR A 387 -12.31 4.55 7.76
C TYR A 387 -13.62 5.28 8.07
N VAL A 388 -14.19 5.13 9.26
CA VAL A 388 -15.45 5.78 9.66
C VAL A 388 -15.32 7.31 9.60
N SER A 389 -14.19 7.84 10.06
CA SER A 389 -13.93 9.27 9.99
C SER A 389 -13.88 9.71 8.54
N LEU A 390 -12.88 9.22 7.80
CA LEU A 390 -12.61 9.66 6.45
C LEU A 390 -13.66 9.20 5.44
N TRP A 391 -14.58 8.28 5.74
CA TRP A 391 -15.55 7.77 4.76
C TRP A 391 -16.41 8.89 4.16
N ARG A 392 -16.91 9.82 4.98
CA ARG A 392 -17.69 10.96 4.49
C ARG A 392 -16.84 11.88 3.62
N VAL A 393 -15.63 12.19 4.08
CA VAL A 393 -14.65 13.00 3.34
C VAL A 393 -14.27 12.30 2.03
N ALA A 394 -14.03 11.00 2.02
CA ALA A 394 -13.72 10.21 0.85
C ALA A 394 -14.88 10.16 -0.16
N ILE A 395 -16.13 10.13 0.30
CA ILE A 395 -17.30 10.25 -0.58
C ILE A 395 -17.37 11.65 -1.21
N ALA A 396 -17.29 12.72 -0.40
CA ALA A 396 -17.32 14.09 -0.89
C ALA A 396 -16.14 14.36 -1.85
N MET A 397 -14.95 13.89 -1.47
CA MET A 397 -13.75 13.96 -2.27
C MET A 397 -13.76 13.01 -3.46
N ARG A 398 -14.64 12.02 -3.57
CA ARG A 398 -14.54 11.01 -4.63
C ARG A 398 -14.56 11.64 -6.02
N ARG A 399 -15.34 12.70 -6.21
CA ARG A 399 -15.37 13.48 -7.46
C ARG A 399 -14.03 14.19 -7.68
N TRP A 400 -13.54 14.87 -6.65
CA TRP A 400 -12.29 15.61 -6.68
C TRP A 400 -11.04 14.71 -6.85
N MET A 401 -10.98 13.59 -6.12
CA MET A 401 -9.93 12.59 -6.26
C MET A 401 -9.85 12.10 -7.70
N ARG A 402 -10.96 11.86 -8.40
CA ARG A 402 -10.89 11.50 -9.83
C ARG A 402 -10.19 12.55 -10.69
N GLU A 403 -10.24 13.82 -10.32
CA GLU A 403 -9.60 14.92 -11.04
C GLU A 403 -8.12 15.06 -10.67
N MET A 404 -7.72 14.71 -9.44
CA MET A 404 -6.33 14.78 -8.97
C MET A 404 -5.36 13.91 -9.79
N HIS A 405 -4.20 14.47 -10.12
CA HIS A 405 -3.12 13.74 -10.79
C HIS A 405 -2.61 12.55 -9.96
N THR A 406 -2.50 12.70 -8.64
CA THR A 406 -2.05 11.63 -7.73
C THR A 406 -3.01 10.44 -7.73
N TRP A 407 -4.32 10.68 -7.72
CA TRP A 407 -5.31 9.61 -7.81
C TRP A 407 -5.34 8.98 -9.20
N LYS A 408 -5.20 9.75 -10.28
CA LYS A 408 -5.05 9.19 -11.64
C LYS A 408 -3.81 8.28 -11.72
N THR A 409 -2.70 8.70 -11.09
CA THR A 409 -1.48 7.90 -10.99
C THR A 409 -1.71 6.66 -10.13
N MET A 410 -2.34 6.78 -8.96
CA MET A 410 -2.67 5.65 -8.09
C MET A 410 -3.66 4.69 -8.76
N HIS A 411 -4.64 5.20 -9.50
CA HIS A 411 -5.57 4.41 -10.29
C HIS A 411 -4.83 3.68 -11.41
N SER A 412 -3.94 4.37 -12.13
CA SER A 412 -3.07 3.77 -13.15
C SER A 412 -2.16 2.68 -12.54
N LEU A 413 -1.64 2.89 -11.32
CA LEU A 413 -0.90 1.88 -10.57
C LEU A 413 -1.78 0.68 -10.18
N LEU A 414 -3.01 0.90 -9.71
CA LEU A 414 -3.97 -0.17 -9.43
C LEU A 414 -4.43 -0.92 -10.70
N GLU A 415 -4.45 -0.22 -11.83
CA GLU A 415 -4.70 -0.79 -13.15
C GLU A 415 -3.48 -1.53 -13.72
N ASN A 416 -2.29 -1.31 -13.15
CA ASN A 416 -1.08 -2.01 -13.53
C ASN A 416 -1.24 -3.52 -13.28
N ASP A 417 -0.93 -4.30 -14.30
CA ASP A 417 -1.01 -5.76 -14.25
C ASP A 417 -0.14 -6.37 -13.15
N TRP A 418 0.98 -5.75 -12.75
CA TRP A 418 1.80 -6.21 -11.63
C TRP A 418 1.06 -6.09 -10.30
N VAL A 419 0.33 -5.00 -10.08
CA VAL A 419 -0.47 -4.80 -8.86
C VAL A 419 -1.66 -5.75 -8.86
N LYS A 420 -2.33 -5.93 -10.01
CA LYS A 420 -3.39 -6.94 -10.16
C LYS A 420 -2.86 -8.35 -9.88
N ALA A 421 -1.69 -8.72 -10.40
CA ALA A 421 -1.06 -10.00 -10.15
C ALA A 421 -0.73 -10.21 -8.67
N ALA A 422 -0.10 -9.22 -8.02
CA ALA A 422 0.19 -9.27 -6.58
C ALA A 422 -1.08 -9.40 -5.74
N LEU A 423 -2.12 -8.63 -6.06
CA LEU A 423 -3.42 -8.74 -5.40
C LEU A 423 -4.05 -10.13 -5.61
N MET A 424 -3.93 -10.70 -6.82
CA MET A 424 -4.42 -12.05 -7.10
C MET A 424 -3.65 -13.12 -6.33
N CYS A 425 -2.33 -13.02 -6.19
CA CYS A 425 -1.55 -13.93 -5.34
C CYS A 425 -2.06 -13.94 -3.89
N LEU A 426 -2.53 -12.81 -3.38
CA LEU A 426 -3.10 -12.70 -2.03
C LEU A 426 -4.57 -13.19 -1.96
N LEU A 427 -5.37 -12.90 -2.99
CA LEU A 427 -6.82 -13.12 -2.94
C LEU A 427 -7.26 -14.52 -3.42
N ILE A 428 -6.51 -15.16 -4.33
CA ILE A 428 -6.88 -16.45 -4.93
C ILE A 428 -7.24 -17.52 -3.88
N PRO A 429 -6.50 -17.68 -2.76
CA PRO A 429 -6.87 -18.65 -1.72
C PRO A 429 -8.26 -18.41 -1.11
N PHE A 430 -8.75 -17.18 -1.12
CA PHE A 430 -10.05 -16.78 -0.56
C PHE A 430 -11.19 -16.75 -1.59
N VAL A 431 -10.87 -16.79 -2.90
CA VAL A 431 -11.88 -16.74 -3.98
C VAL A 431 -12.93 -17.85 -3.83
N PRO A 432 -12.59 -19.12 -3.55
CA PRO A 432 -13.59 -20.18 -3.38
C PRO A 432 -14.60 -19.87 -2.26
N VAL A 433 -14.13 -19.34 -1.13
CA VAL A 433 -14.96 -18.97 0.02
C VAL A 433 -15.89 -17.81 -0.34
N VAL A 434 -15.38 -16.76 -1.00
CA VAL A 434 -16.20 -15.60 -1.42
C VAL A 434 -17.25 -16.00 -2.46
N VAL A 435 -16.90 -16.86 -3.41
CA VAL A 435 -17.82 -17.38 -4.43
C VAL A 435 -18.90 -18.24 -3.77
N LEU A 436 -18.54 -19.12 -2.85
CA LEU A 436 -19.50 -19.94 -2.09
C LEU A 436 -20.45 -19.08 -1.27
N LEU A 437 -19.94 -18.12 -0.49
CA LEU A 437 -20.77 -17.18 0.28
C LEU A 437 -21.70 -16.36 -0.62
N SER A 438 -21.22 -15.95 -1.80
CA SER A 438 -22.03 -15.23 -2.78
C SER A 438 -23.11 -16.11 -3.41
N TYR A 439 -22.78 -17.37 -3.73
CA TYR A 439 -23.73 -18.35 -4.23
C TYR A 439 -24.83 -18.62 -3.21
N LEU A 440 -24.45 -18.90 -1.96
CA LEU A 440 -25.40 -19.10 -0.86
C LEU A 440 -26.30 -17.87 -0.72
N ASN A 441 -25.71 -16.66 -0.62
CA ASN A 441 -26.47 -15.41 -0.55
C ASN A 441 -27.40 -15.17 -1.75
N GLN A 442 -27.04 -15.61 -2.95
CA GLN A 442 -27.90 -15.47 -4.12
C GLN A 442 -29.01 -16.51 -4.14
N ALA A 443 -28.73 -17.76 -3.78
CA ALA A 443 -29.73 -18.81 -3.62
C ALA A 443 -30.78 -18.40 -2.58
N VAL A 444 -30.35 -17.76 -1.49
CA VAL A 444 -31.22 -17.11 -0.50
C VAL A 444 -32.14 -16.09 -1.17
N ARG A 445 -31.58 -15.14 -1.94
CA ARG A 445 -32.35 -14.07 -2.58
C ARG A 445 -33.35 -14.59 -3.61
N LYS A 446 -32.99 -15.62 -4.38
CA LYS A 446 -33.89 -16.27 -5.34
C LYS A 446 -35.06 -16.95 -4.63
N ARG A 447 -34.80 -17.71 -3.57
CA ARG A 447 -35.85 -18.36 -2.76
C ARG A 447 -36.81 -17.36 -2.12
N ARG A 448 -36.36 -16.13 -1.85
CA ARG A 448 -37.19 -15.06 -1.28
C ARG A 448 -37.98 -14.24 -2.31
N SER A 449 -37.83 -14.50 -3.61
CA SER A 449 -38.44 -13.68 -4.67
C SER A 449 -38.18 -12.18 -4.50
N LEU A 450 -36.99 -11.81 -3.99
CA LEU A 450 -36.59 -10.40 -3.85
C LEU A 450 -36.36 -9.71 -5.20
N TYR A 451 -36.25 -10.51 -6.26
CA TYR A 451 -36.22 -10.06 -7.64
C TYR A 451 -37.67 -10.07 -8.15
N GLY A 452 -38.20 -8.89 -8.46
CA GLY A 452 -39.59 -8.70 -8.93
C GLY A 452 -40.45 -7.70 -8.14
N ARG A 453 -39.98 -7.18 -7.00
CA ARG A 453 -40.67 -6.10 -6.25
C ARG A 453 -39.92 -4.76 -6.41
N PRO A 454 -40.23 -3.96 -7.45
CA PRO A 454 -39.60 -2.65 -7.65
C PRO A 454 -39.79 -1.69 -6.44
N ASP A 455 -40.82 -1.92 -5.63
CA ASP A 455 -41.17 -1.07 -4.48
C ASP A 455 -40.24 -1.23 -3.27
N LEU A 456 -39.50 -2.34 -3.18
CA LEU A 456 -38.66 -2.67 -2.02
C LEU A 456 -37.18 -2.34 -2.24
N VAL A 457 -36.76 -2.00 -3.46
CA VAL A 457 -35.43 -1.42 -3.67
C VAL A 457 -35.56 0.02 -3.17
N PRO A 458 -34.90 0.40 -2.06
CA PRO A 458 -34.92 1.79 -1.65
C PRO A 458 -34.37 2.57 -2.83
N ARG A 459 -35.18 3.46 -3.43
CA ARG A 459 -34.67 4.55 -4.26
C ARG A 459 -33.78 5.37 -3.33
N GLY A 460 -32.54 4.92 -3.18
CA GLY A 460 -31.53 5.69 -2.50
C GLY A 460 -31.41 6.96 -3.32
N ASN A 461 -31.79 8.10 -2.74
CA ASN A 461 -31.58 9.41 -3.37
C ASN A 461 -30.09 9.67 -3.72
N GLY A 462 -29.16 8.82 -3.28
CA GLY A 462 -27.76 8.82 -3.71
C GLY A 462 -27.45 8.00 -4.97
N SER A 463 -28.27 7.01 -5.35
CA SER A 463 -28.09 6.25 -6.60
C SER A 463 -28.59 7.00 -7.83
N SER A 464 -29.61 7.86 -7.69
CA SER A 464 -30.01 8.79 -8.75
C SER A 464 -28.91 9.79 -9.09
N LEU A 465 -28.10 10.22 -8.11
CA LEU A 465 -26.93 11.06 -8.34
C LEU A 465 -25.77 10.29 -8.99
N LEU A 466 -25.64 8.99 -8.74
CA LEU A 466 -24.65 8.12 -9.39
C LEU A 466 -25.05 7.66 -10.80
N SER A 467 -26.35 7.59 -11.10
CA SER A 467 -26.88 7.33 -12.44
C SER A 467 -27.09 8.59 -13.27
N ALA A 468 -27.23 9.77 -12.65
CA ALA A 468 -27.30 11.07 -13.32
C ALA A 468 -25.92 11.69 -13.59
N ILE A 469 -24.84 11.12 -13.04
CA ILE A 469 -23.49 11.42 -13.54
C ILE A 469 -23.37 10.70 -14.88
N PRO A 470 -23.22 11.44 -15.99
CA PRO A 470 -22.94 10.82 -17.28
C PRO A 470 -21.73 9.91 -17.09
N SER A 471 -21.88 8.62 -17.41
CA SER A 471 -20.74 7.77 -17.72
C SER A 471 -19.84 8.58 -18.65
N SER A 472 -18.53 8.58 -18.37
CA SER A 472 -17.52 9.36 -19.07
C SER A 472 -17.83 9.46 -20.57
N PRO A 473 -17.76 10.64 -21.22
CA PRO A 473 -18.02 10.79 -22.66
C PRO A 473 -17.08 9.98 -23.57
N LEU A 474 -16.15 9.21 -23.00
CA LEU A 474 -15.31 8.23 -23.68
C LEU A 474 -15.91 6.80 -23.76
N ASP A 475 -17.03 6.53 -23.11
CA ASP A 475 -17.72 5.25 -23.28
C ASP A 475 -18.37 5.23 -24.67
N SER A 476 -17.76 4.46 -25.57
CA SER A 476 -18.09 4.39 -26.99
C SER A 476 -19.61 4.18 -27.18
N PRO A 477 -20.29 5.03 -27.99
CA PRO A 477 -21.76 5.03 -28.11
C PRO A 477 -22.40 3.73 -28.64
N GLY A 478 -21.60 2.71 -28.99
CA GLY A 478 -22.08 1.42 -29.51
C GLY A 478 -22.39 0.32 -28.49
N LYS A 479 -22.15 0.50 -27.18
CA LYS A 479 -22.33 -0.58 -26.17
C LYS A 479 -23.57 -0.49 -25.28
N GLN A 480 -24.49 0.43 -25.54
CA GLN A 480 -25.69 0.63 -24.71
C GLN A 480 -26.80 -0.44 -24.89
N GLY A 481 -26.60 -1.46 -25.73
CA GLY A 481 -27.61 -2.49 -26.02
C GLY A 481 -27.43 -3.85 -25.36
N GLN A 482 -26.39 -4.10 -24.56
CA GLN A 482 -26.30 -5.37 -23.83
C GLN A 482 -27.23 -5.32 -22.62
N GLU A 483 -28.42 -5.94 -22.75
CA GLU A 483 -29.31 -6.24 -21.62
C GLU A 483 -28.47 -6.85 -20.49
N GLU A 484 -28.34 -6.12 -19.37
CA GLU A 484 -27.72 -6.69 -18.18
C GLU A 484 -28.49 -7.97 -17.83
N PRO A 485 -27.81 -9.12 -17.66
CA PRO A 485 -28.48 -10.39 -17.40
C PRO A 485 -29.40 -10.22 -16.20
N ARG A 486 -30.66 -10.64 -16.36
CA ARG A 486 -31.67 -10.50 -15.32
C ARG A 486 -31.09 -11.08 -14.03
N PRO A 487 -31.12 -10.34 -12.91
CA PRO A 487 -30.53 -10.79 -11.64
C PRO A 487 -31.03 -12.16 -11.18
N GLU A 488 -32.22 -12.56 -11.65
CA GLU A 488 -32.87 -13.86 -11.43
C GLU A 488 -32.08 -15.03 -12.01
N ASP A 489 -31.34 -14.82 -13.10
CA ASP A 489 -30.60 -15.87 -13.79
C ASP A 489 -29.21 -16.06 -13.18
N SER A 490 -28.62 -15.02 -12.61
CA SER A 490 -27.27 -15.08 -12.00
C SER A 490 -27.23 -16.03 -10.79
N LEU A 491 -26.27 -16.95 -10.76
CA LEU A 491 -25.99 -17.83 -9.60
C LEU A 491 -25.27 -17.10 -8.46
N LEU A 492 -24.68 -15.94 -8.73
CA LEU A 492 -23.92 -15.15 -7.77
C LEU A 492 -24.62 -13.83 -7.47
N THR A 493 -24.33 -13.25 -6.30
CA THR A 493 -24.85 -11.92 -5.98
C THR A 493 -24.42 -10.89 -7.03
N PRO A 494 -25.25 -9.88 -7.39
CA PRO A 494 -24.90 -8.88 -8.39
C PRO A 494 -23.61 -8.10 -8.09
N ARG A 495 -23.19 -8.04 -6.82
CA ARG A 495 -21.91 -7.42 -6.43
C ARG A 495 -20.73 -8.27 -6.89
N VAL A 496 -20.71 -9.55 -6.53
CA VAL A 496 -19.63 -10.48 -6.91
C VAL A 496 -19.69 -10.81 -8.39
N GLY A 497 -20.89 -10.96 -8.97
CA GLY A 497 -21.10 -11.14 -10.41
C GLY A 497 -20.46 -10.01 -11.22
N ARG A 498 -20.76 -8.74 -10.90
CA ARG A 498 -20.12 -7.59 -11.57
C ARG A 498 -18.59 -7.58 -11.43
N ARG A 499 -18.06 -7.95 -10.27
CA ARG A 499 -16.60 -8.04 -10.06
C ARG A 499 -15.96 -9.17 -10.86
N ILE A 500 -16.60 -10.34 -10.94
CA ILE A 500 -16.11 -11.45 -11.77
C ILE A 500 -16.20 -11.08 -13.25
N THR A 501 -17.27 -10.43 -13.71
CA THR A 501 -17.37 -9.94 -15.09
C THR A 501 -16.29 -8.90 -15.38
N GLN A 502 -16.03 -7.98 -14.45
CA GLN A 502 -14.93 -7.03 -14.55
C GLN A 502 -13.56 -7.75 -14.58
N MET A 503 -13.36 -8.79 -13.78
CA MET A 503 -12.14 -9.60 -13.82
C MET A 503 -12.02 -10.39 -15.12
N ARG A 504 -13.13 -10.86 -15.71
CA ARG A 504 -13.13 -11.53 -17.01
C ARG A 504 -12.70 -10.61 -18.16
N SER A 505 -12.91 -9.30 -18.04
CA SER A 505 -12.43 -8.34 -19.03
C SER A 505 -10.96 -7.95 -18.84
N TRP A 506 -10.28 -8.45 -17.80
CA TRP A 506 -8.86 -8.19 -17.62
C TRP A 506 -8.03 -8.94 -18.67
N ASN A 507 -6.87 -8.36 -18.99
CA ASN A 507 -5.91 -9.01 -19.87
C ASN A 507 -5.15 -10.10 -19.11
N TRP A 508 -5.76 -11.28 -18.97
CA TRP A 508 -5.13 -12.42 -18.29
C TRP A 508 -3.85 -12.90 -18.97
N LEU A 509 -3.61 -12.56 -20.25
CA LEU A 509 -2.35 -12.86 -20.93
C LEU A 509 -1.17 -12.10 -20.32
N THR A 510 -1.42 -10.92 -19.77
CA THR A 510 -0.37 -10.08 -19.19
C THR A 510 -0.28 -10.28 -17.68
N ILE A 511 -1.39 -10.57 -17.00
CA ILE A 511 -1.42 -10.74 -15.54
C ILE A 511 -0.82 -12.10 -15.11
N THR A 512 -1.18 -13.19 -15.77
CA THR A 512 -0.76 -14.56 -15.35
C THR A 512 0.76 -14.78 -15.36
N PRO A 513 1.56 -14.34 -16.37
CA PRO A 513 3.03 -14.43 -16.30
C PRO A 513 3.61 -13.73 -15.08
N ARG A 514 3.03 -12.59 -14.69
CA ARG A 514 3.48 -11.83 -13.52
C ARG A 514 3.16 -12.55 -12.22
N ILE A 515 2.04 -13.26 -12.14
CA ILE A 515 1.72 -14.16 -11.02
C ILE A 515 2.81 -15.22 -10.90
N HIS A 516 3.18 -15.90 -12.00
CA HIS A 516 4.26 -16.89 -11.99
C HIS A 516 5.60 -16.30 -11.52
N VAL A 517 5.98 -15.13 -12.01
CA VAL A 517 7.22 -14.44 -11.57
C VAL A 517 7.16 -14.09 -10.09
N LEU A 518 6.05 -13.55 -9.59
CA LEU A 518 5.91 -13.22 -8.16
C LEU A 518 5.96 -14.47 -7.28
N CYS A 519 5.30 -15.56 -7.70
CA CYS A 519 5.39 -16.86 -7.03
C CYS A 519 6.83 -17.42 -7.07
N LEU A 520 7.58 -17.23 -8.17
CA LEU A 520 8.97 -17.65 -8.28
C LEU A 520 9.85 -16.90 -7.30
N LEU A 521 9.72 -15.57 -7.27
CA LEU A 521 10.49 -14.71 -6.39
C LEU A 521 10.20 -15.04 -4.92
N TYR A 522 8.92 -15.27 -4.57
CA TYR A 522 8.55 -15.70 -3.22
C TYR A 522 9.12 -17.08 -2.88
N MET A 523 9.00 -18.06 -3.77
CA MET A 523 9.51 -19.41 -3.52
C MET A 523 11.04 -19.42 -3.40
N ALA A 524 11.73 -18.71 -4.29
CA ALA A 524 13.17 -18.51 -4.22
C ALA A 524 13.56 -17.86 -2.90
N TYR A 525 12.87 -16.79 -2.48
CA TYR A 525 13.12 -16.15 -1.18
C TYR A 525 12.95 -17.12 0.00
N THR A 526 11.87 -17.89 0.02
CA THR A 526 11.56 -18.83 1.12
C THR A 526 12.58 -19.98 1.20
N ILE A 527 13.07 -20.50 0.08
CA ILE A 527 14.06 -21.60 0.04
C ILE A 527 15.50 -21.08 0.24
N CYS A 528 15.82 -19.90 -0.31
CA CYS A 528 17.16 -19.32 -0.19
C CYS A 528 17.53 -18.99 1.25
N LEU A 529 16.58 -18.60 2.11
CA LEU A 529 16.88 -18.27 3.50
C LEU A 529 17.42 -19.47 4.31
N PRO A 530 16.76 -20.64 4.35
CA PRO A 530 17.32 -21.86 4.96
C PRO A 530 18.65 -22.29 4.34
N LEU A 531 18.76 -22.25 3.00
CA LEU A 531 20.02 -22.58 2.32
C LEU A 531 21.15 -21.63 2.71
N LEU A 532 20.86 -20.35 2.88
CA LEU A 532 21.82 -19.36 3.35
C LEU A 532 22.27 -19.68 4.78
N THR A 533 21.36 -20.07 5.67
CA THR A 533 21.72 -20.50 7.04
C THR A 533 22.68 -21.69 7.03
N VAL A 534 22.40 -22.70 6.19
CA VAL A 534 23.28 -23.87 6.01
C VAL A 534 24.64 -23.46 5.43
N GLY A 535 24.63 -22.61 4.40
CA GLY A 535 25.84 -22.09 3.78
C GLY A 535 26.71 -21.28 4.74
N LEU A 536 26.09 -20.52 5.64
CA LEU A 536 26.77 -19.76 6.70
C LEU A 536 27.38 -20.68 7.77
N ALA A 537 26.65 -21.70 8.22
CA ALA A 537 27.18 -22.70 9.15
C ALA A 537 28.38 -23.46 8.55
N TRP A 538 28.26 -23.87 7.28
CA TRP A 538 29.36 -24.48 6.51
C TRP A 538 30.57 -23.56 6.44
N LEU A 539 30.36 -22.29 6.08
CA LEU A 539 31.43 -21.31 5.95
C LEU A 539 32.17 -21.09 7.27
N ASN A 540 31.44 -20.95 8.38
CA ASN A 540 32.03 -20.80 9.71
C ASN A 540 32.91 -22.00 10.05
N LYS A 541 32.43 -23.22 9.81
CA LYS A 541 33.19 -24.45 10.02
C LYS A 541 34.46 -24.50 9.18
N VAL A 542 34.40 -24.12 7.90
CA VAL A 542 35.58 -24.09 7.02
C VAL A 542 36.60 -23.07 7.50
N ILE A 543 36.16 -21.87 7.91
CA ILE A 543 37.05 -20.82 8.44
C ILE A 543 37.73 -21.29 9.73
N ASP A 544 36.98 -21.93 10.63
CA ASP A 544 37.50 -22.44 11.90
C ASP A 544 38.49 -23.60 11.68
N GLN A 545 38.18 -24.53 10.78
CA GLN A 545 39.07 -25.65 10.43
C GLN A 545 40.37 -25.18 9.75
N ALA A 546 40.30 -24.17 8.89
CA ALA A 546 41.46 -23.63 8.19
C ALA A 546 42.34 -22.71 9.07
N ASN A 547 41.91 -22.40 10.31
CA ASN A 547 42.60 -21.51 11.25
C ASN A 547 43.04 -20.18 10.60
N ILE A 548 42.15 -19.60 9.79
CA ILE A 548 42.43 -18.38 9.03
C ILE A 548 42.55 -17.19 10.00
N SER A 549 43.62 -16.40 9.85
CA SER A 549 43.80 -15.21 10.69
C SER A 549 42.71 -14.17 10.45
N TYR A 550 42.26 -13.51 11.53
CA TYR A 550 41.16 -12.54 11.46
C TYR A 550 41.33 -11.44 10.39
N PRO A 551 42.53 -10.86 10.16
CA PRO A 551 42.72 -9.89 9.05
C PRO A 551 42.45 -10.47 7.67
N VAL A 552 42.76 -11.75 7.44
CA VAL A 552 42.47 -12.44 6.17
C VAL A 552 40.97 -12.67 6.03
N VAL A 553 40.25 -12.97 7.12
CA VAL A 553 38.78 -13.04 7.13
C VAL A 553 38.18 -11.68 6.75
N LEU A 554 38.67 -10.58 7.31
CA LEU A 554 38.21 -9.22 6.96
C LEU A 554 38.47 -8.88 5.49
N LEU A 555 39.64 -9.24 4.96
CA LEU A 555 39.96 -9.08 3.54
C LEU A 555 39.03 -9.91 2.66
N ALA A 556 38.73 -11.14 3.05
CA ALA A 556 37.79 -12.00 2.33
C ALA A 556 36.36 -11.43 2.34
N ILE A 557 35.87 -10.94 3.49
CA ILE A 557 34.58 -10.24 3.59
C ILE A 557 34.58 -9.02 2.67
N PHE A 558 35.66 -8.23 2.65
CA PHE A 558 35.79 -7.07 1.77
C PHE A 558 35.71 -7.47 0.29
N VAL A 559 36.49 -8.44 -0.16
CA VAL A 559 36.52 -8.87 -1.57
C VAL A 559 35.18 -9.46 -2.00
N VAL A 560 34.61 -10.37 -1.22
CA VAL A 560 33.30 -10.98 -1.51
C VAL A 560 32.20 -9.91 -1.49
N GLY A 561 32.21 -9.03 -0.49
CA GLY A 561 31.27 -7.91 -0.39
C GLY A 561 31.36 -6.98 -1.60
N MET A 562 32.56 -6.66 -2.08
CA MET A 562 32.76 -5.85 -3.28
C MET A 562 32.23 -6.53 -4.55
N ILE A 563 32.44 -7.84 -4.70
CA ILE A 563 31.85 -8.61 -5.82
C ILE A 563 30.32 -8.56 -5.74
N LEU A 564 29.74 -8.77 -4.55
CA LEU A 564 28.29 -8.72 -4.36
C LEU A 564 27.71 -7.33 -4.61
N PHE A 565 28.42 -6.25 -4.25
CA PHE A 565 28.02 -4.88 -4.60
C PHE A 565 28.13 -4.63 -6.11
N ILE A 566 29.06 -5.22 -6.84
CA ILE A 566 29.14 -5.06 -8.30
C ILE A 566 27.94 -5.73 -8.99
N LEU A 567 27.39 -6.79 -8.38
CA LEU A 567 26.16 -7.44 -8.81
C LEU A 567 24.92 -6.63 -8.34
N PRO A 568 23.75 -6.80 -9.00
CA PRO A 568 22.50 -6.16 -8.60
C PRO A 568 21.90 -6.81 -7.33
N THR A 569 22.71 -6.97 -6.30
CA THR A 569 22.35 -7.59 -5.01
C THR A 569 21.97 -6.50 -4.00
N PRO A 570 20.98 -6.73 -3.12
CA PRO A 570 20.68 -5.81 -2.02
C PRO A 570 21.85 -5.76 -1.02
N GLY A 571 22.42 -4.58 -0.75
CA GLY A 571 23.56 -4.47 0.17
C GLY A 571 23.21 -4.78 1.63
N ALA A 572 21.94 -4.75 2.00
CA ALA A 572 21.46 -5.24 3.30
C ALA A 572 21.96 -6.66 3.62
N ALA A 573 21.93 -7.57 2.63
CA ALA A 573 22.42 -8.94 2.80
C ALA A 573 23.93 -8.98 3.09
N ILE A 574 24.71 -8.08 2.48
CA ILE A 574 26.16 -7.96 2.66
C ILE A 574 26.49 -7.51 4.08
N TYR A 575 25.74 -6.53 4.63
CA TYR A 575 25.97 -6.05 6.00
C TYR A 575 25.60 -7.10 7.05
N VAL A 576 24.48 -7.81 6.86
CA VAL A 576 24.09 -8.93 7.73
C VAL A 576 25.15 -10.03 7.68
N PHE A 577 25.57 -10.43 6.47
CA PHE A 577 26.63 -11.42 6.28
C PHE A 577 27.94 -11.00 6.96
N GLY A 578 28.38 -9.75 6.74
CA GLY A 578 29.57 -9.21 7.39
C GLY A 578 29.46 -9.24 8.91
N GLY A 579 28.29 -8.93 9.47
CA GLY A 579 28.00 -9.03 10.90
C GLY A 579 28.20 -10.44 11.44
N VAL A 580 27.60 -11.45 10.79
CA VAL A 580 27.72 -12.87 11.17
C VAL A 580 29.19 -13.31 11.15
N VAL A 581 29.91 -13.09 10.05
CA VAL A 581 31.27 -13.64 9.90
C VAL A 581 32.28 -12.88 10.78
N SER A 582 32.20 -11.55 10.82
CA SER A 582 33.15 -10.72 11.58
C SER A 582 33.00 -10.91 13.09
N ALA A 583 31.77 -10.90 13.62
CA ALA A 583 31.54 -11.09 15.05
C ALA A 583 31.88 -12.50 15.53
N GLY A 584 31.68 -13.53 14.69
CA GLY A 584 32.00 -14.92 15.05
C GLY A 584 33.50 -15.22 15.06
N GLN A 585 34.29 -14.50 14.25
CA GLN A 585 35.71 -14.78 14.05
C GLN A 585 36.66 -13.84 14.82
N CYS A 586 36.15 -12.78 15.46
CA CYS A 586 36.98 -11.78 16.13
C CYS A 586 37.61 -12.32 17.44
N PRO A 587 38.93 -12.20 17.63
CA PRO A 587 39.60 -12.62 18.86
C PRO A 587 39.36 -11.63 20.03
N PRO A 588 39.30 -12.10 21.29
CA PRO A 588 39.30 -13.50 21.71
C PRO A 588 37.96 -14.18 21.38
N LYS A 589 38.02 -15.32 20.66
CA LYS A 589 36.83 -16.05 20.19
C LYS A 589 36.00 -16.54 21.37
N GLY A 590 34.68 -16.49 21.24
CA GLY A 590 33.74 -16.94 22.28
C GLY A 590 33.60 -15.99 23.48
N THR A 591 34.24 -14.82 23.45
CA THR A 591 34.08 -13.80 24.49
C THR A 591 33.15 -12.67 24.02
N ASP A 592 32.44 -12.05 24.96
CA ASP A 592 31.60 -10.88 24.66
C ASP A 592 32.42 -9.71 24.10
N GLN A 593 33.67 -9.56 24.54
CA GLN A 593 34.58 -8.54 24.01
C GLN A 593 34.91 -8.78 22.53
N GLY A 594 35.24 -10.02 22.15
CA GLY A 594 35.48 -10.42 20.77
C GLY A 594 34.24 -10.18 19.91
N PHE A 595 33.07 -10.59 20.40
CA PHE A 595 31.78 -10.37 19.74
C PHE A 595 31.50 -8.90 19.42
N TRP A 596 31.53 -8.01 20.43
CA TRP A 596 31.22 -6.59 20.23
C TRP A 596 32.27 -5.87 19.39
N THR A 597 33.54 -6.25 19.52
CA THR A 597 34.62 -5.71 18.67
C THR A 597 34.42 -6.12 17.21
N GLY A 598 34.09 -7.38 16.96
CA GLY A 598 33.82 -7.89 15.62
C GLY A 598 32.58 -7.25 14.98
N ALA A 599 31.52 -7.02 15.78
CA ALA A 599 30.32 -6.30 15.33
C ALA A 599 30.63 -4.84 14.94
N PHE A 600 31.41 -4.13 15.76
CA PHE A 600 31.85 -2.76 15.46
C PHE A 600 32.72 -2.70 14.20
N VAL A 601 33.70 -3.59 14.06
CA VAL A 601 34.54 -3.70 12.87
C VAL A 601 33.71 -3.98 11.62
N SER A 602 32.70 -4.85 11.72
CA SER A 602 31.78 -5.15 10.63
C SER A 602 31.03 -3.91 10.14
N ILE A 603 30.53 -3.07 11.06
CA ILE A 603 29.82 -1.83 10.70
C ILE A 603 30.75 -0.87 9.95
N LEU A 604 31.98 -0.68 10.44
CA LEU A 604 32.97 0.17 9.78
C LEU A 604 33.36 -0.38 8.40
N LEU A 605 33.62 -1.69 8.32
CA LEU A 605 33.94 -2.35 7.06
C LEU A 605 32.78 -2.24 6.07
N GLY A 606 31.54 -2.39 6.53
CA GLY A 606 30.32 -2.18 5.75
C GLY A 606 30.23 -0.78 5.15
N LEU A 607 30.54 0.25 5.94
CA LEU A 607 30.57 1.63 5.44
C LEU A 607 31.64 1.82 4.37
N VAL A 608 32.85 1.31 4.60
CA VAL A 608 33.94 1.39 3.63
C VAL A 608 33.57 0.67 2.33
N MET A 609 33.11 -0.59 2.41
CA MET A 609 32.66 -1.36 1.25
C MET A 609 31.56 -0.62 0.48
N LYS A 610 30.61 0.00 1.17
CA LYS A 610 29.53 0.77 0.53
C LYS A 610 30.07 1.96 -0.27
N LEU A 611 30.99 2.75 0.29
CA LEU A 611 31.56 3.91 -0.40
C LEU A 611 32.42 3.48 -1.61
N PHE A 612 33.19 2.40 -1.48
CA PHE A 612 33.94 1.82 -2.60
C PHE A 612 33.01 1.26 -3.68
N GLY A 613 31.97 0.52 -3.27
CA GLY A 613 30.95 -0.03 -4.15
C GLY A 613 30.26 1.07 -4.96
N CYS A 614 29.81 2.14 -4.30
CA CYS A 614 29.23 3.31 -4.95
C CYS A 614 30.18 3.93 -5.97
N THR A 615 31.47 4.03 -5.65
CA THR A 615 32.49 4.58 -6.57
C THR A 615 32.61 3.75 -7.85
N ILE A 616 32.77 2.43 -7.71
CA ILE A 616 32.89 1.50 -8.85
C ILE A 616 31.60 1.48 -9.66
N GLN A 617 30.45 1.35 -9.00
CA GLN A 617 29.14 1.33 -9.65
C GLN A 617 28.86 2.63 -10.41
N GLN A 618 29.19 3.80 -9.85
CA GLN A 618 28.94 5.09 -10.48
C GLN A 618 29.90 5.34 -11.64
N VAL A 619 31.21 5.21 -11.41
CA VAL A 619 32.23 5.61 -12.40
C VAL A 619 32.37 4.57 -13.52
N ILE A 620 32.50 3.30 -13.16
CA ILE A 620 32.79 2.23 -14.12
C ILE A 620 31.48 1.76 -14.75
N ILE A 621 30.55 1.25 -13.95
CA ILE A 621 29.34 0.61 -14.49
C ILE A 621 28.39 1.67 -15.06
N GLY A 622 27.98 2.64 -14.25
CA GLY A 622 27.05 3.70 -14.63
C GLY A 622 27.59 4.59 -15.74
N GLY A 623 28.88 4.96 -15.68
CA GLY A 623 29.55 5.72 -16.73
C GLY A 623 29.61 4.99 -18.08
N LEU A 624 29.84 3.66 -18.08
CA LEU A 624 29.81 2.85 -19.31
C LEU A 624 28.38 2.59 -19.80
N MET A 625 27.46 2.24 -18.90
CA MET A 625 26.04 1.99 -19.22
C MET A 625 25.34 3.25 -19.72
N GLY A 626 25.74 4.43 -19.24
CA GLY A 626 25.27 5.73 -19.73
C GLY A 626 25.63 6.02 -21.20
N LYS A 627 26.57 5.29 -21.79
CA LYS A 627 26.88 5.41 -23.23
C LYS A 627 25.92 4.60 -24.11
N SER A 628 25.27 3.57 -23.55
CA SER A 628 24.34 2.72 -24.30
C SER A 628 22.93 3.32 -24.33
N ARG A 629 22.44 3.62 -25.54
CA ARG A 629 21.08 4.16 -25.76
C ARG A 629 19.99 3.21 -25.26
N TYR A 630 20.15 1.91 -25.51
CA TYR A 630 19.21 0.88 -25.08
C TYR A 630 19.11 0.79 -23.55
N VAL A 631 20.26 0.86 -22.87
CA VAL A 631 20.29 0.84 -21.40
C VAL A 631 19.66 2.11 -20.83
N ARG A 632 19.97 3.29 -21.39
CA ARG A 632 19.34 4.56 -21.02
C ARG A 632 17.83 4.55 -21.21
N GLN A 633 17.35 3.98 -22.31
CA GLN A 633 15.92 3.84 -22.59
C GLN A 633 15.25 2.92 -21.55
N THR A 634 15.84 1.75 -21.31
CA THR A 634 15.34 0.76 -20.35
C THR A 634 15.28 1.35 -18.93
N ALA A 635 16.32 2.11 -18.57
CA ALA A 635 16.41 2.82 -17.30
C ALA A 635 15.47 4.03 -17.22
N GLY A 636 14.91 4.48 -18.35
CA GLY A 636 13.91 5.53 -18.42
C GLY A 636 14.46 6.92 -18.08
N VAL A 637 15.72 7.21 -18.40
CA VAL A 637 16.37 8.50 -18.03
C VAL A 637 15.67 9.73 -18.60
N HIS A 638 14.95 9.58 -19.71
CA HIS A 638 14.14 10.64 -20.34
C HIS A 638 12.76 10.80 -19.70
N LYS A 639 12.33 9.88 -18.83
CA LYS A 639 11.01 9.92 -18.18
C LYS A 639 11.03 10.92 -17.02
N VAL A 640 9.91 11.60 -16.83
CA VAL A 640 9.74 12.67 -15.84
C VAL A 640 10.19 12.24 -14.44
N GLY A 641 9.87 11.02 -13.99
CA GLY A 641 10.28 10.54 -12.66
C GLY A 641 11.79 10.53 -12.44
N ILE A 642 12.57 10.03 -13.41
CA ILE A 642 14.03 10.03 -13.31
C ILE A 642 14.60 11.44 -13.44
N ARG A 643 13.97 12.31 -14.24
CA ARG A 643 14.35 13.74 -14.31
C ARG A 643 14.09 14.49 -13.00
N CYS A 644 13.00 14.19 -12.29
CA CYS A 644 12.76 14.72 -10.95
C CYS A 644 13.84 14.25 -9.97
N MET A 645 14.20 12.97 -10.00
CA MET A 645 15.28 12.40 -9.19
C MET A 645 16.62 13.07 -9.51
N GLU A 646 16.95 13.23 -10.79
CA GLU A 646 18.14 13.95 -11.25
C GLU A 646 18.17 15.38 -10.73
N HIS A 647 17.04 16.10 -10.84
CA HIS A 647 16.93 17.47 -10.35
C HIS A 647 17.21 17.56 -8.85
N VAL A 648 16.65 16.66 -8.02
CA VAL A 648 16.92 16.61 -6.57
C VAL A 648 18.39 16.30 -6.30
N LEU A 649 18.98 15.34 -7.02
CA LEU A 649 20.39 14.96 -6.87
C LEU A 649 21.38 16.02 -7.38
N ARG A 650 20.97 16.94 -8.25
CA ARG A 650 21.79 18.08 -8.72
C ARG A 650 21.72 19.31 -7.83
N GLN A 651 20.80 19.37 -6.85
CA GLN A 651 20.71 20.51 -5.93
C GLN A 651 22.01 20.69 -5.14
N LYS A 652 22.51 21.92 -5.05
CA LYS A 652 23.72 22.21 -4.26
C LYS A 652 23.49 21.88 -2.78
N GLY A 653 24.50 21.30 -2.13
CA GLY A 653 24.43 20.89 -0.72
C GLY A 653 23.77 19.52 -0.50
N TYR A 654 23.44 19.21 0.76
CA TYR A 654 22.91 17.91 1.20
C TYR A 654 21.46 18.05 1.68
N THR A 655 20.55 18.26 0.73
CA THR A 655 19.11 18.33 1.06
C THR A 655 18.62 16.98 1.57
N ALA A 656 17.59 16.98 2.43
CA ALA A 656 17.02 15.75 2.97
C ALA A 656 16.56 14.79 1.86
N GLY A 657 16.05 15.32 0.74
CA GLY A 657 15.70 14.53 -0.45
C GLY A 657 16.89 13.86 -1.11
N LYS A 658 18.02 14.57 -1.28
CA LYS A 658 19.26 14.01 -1.83
C LYS A 658 19.80 12.90 -0.93
N LEU A 659 19.89 13.14 0.38
CA LEU A 659 20.34 12.14 1.36
C LEU A 659 19.42 10.91 1.36
N ALA A 660 18.10 11.13 1.30
CA ALA A 660 17.11 10.06 1.29
C ALA A 660 17.17 9.20 0.02
N ILE A 661 17.39 9.79 -1.16
CA ILE A 661 17.57 9.03 -2.41
C ILE A 661 18.86 8.20 -2.32
N LEU A 662 19.98 8.80 -1.88
CA LEU A 662 21.28 8.13 -1.84
C LEU A 662 21.39 7.05 -0.76
N CYS A 663 20.69 7.22 0.36
CA CYS A 663 20.74 6.27 1.48
C CYS A 663 19.57 5.27 1.50
N GLY A 664 18.41 5.64 0.97
CA GLY A 664 17.22 4.79 0.95
C GLY A 664 17.03 4.04 -0.37
N GLY A 665 17.54 4.56 -1.48
CA GLY A 665 17.44 3.91 -2.77
C GLY A 665 18.21 2.57 -2.81
N PRO A 666 17.80 1.60 -3.66
CA PRO A 666 18.52 0.35 -3.82
C PRO A 666 19.98 0.61 -4.23
N ASP A 667 20.92 -0.01 -3.53
CA ASP A 667 22.35 0.34 -3.59
C ASP A 667 22.92 0.37 -5.01
N TRP A 668 22.72 -0.72 -5.75
CA TRP A 668 23.23 -0.88 -7.11
C TRP A 668 22.54 0.06 -8.11
N PRO A 669 21.19 0.05 -8.25
CA PRO A 669 20.51 0.97 -9.17
C PRO A 669 20.85 2.43 -8.93
N THR A 670 20.87 2.89 -7.67
CA THR A 670 21.05 4.31 -7.35
C THR A 670 22.43 4.81 -7.78
N SER A 671 23.49 4.07 -7.48
CA SER A 671 24.86 4.47 -7.84
C SER A 671 25.08 4.37 -9.36
N VAL A 672 24.57 3.32 -10.00
CA VAL A 672 24.63 3.16 -11.47
C VAL A 672 23.87 4.30 -12.15
N PHE A 673 22.67 4.67 -11.67
CA PHE A 673 21.90 5.81 -12.15
C PHE A 673 22.67 7.12 -11.99
N ALA A 674 23.32 7.35 -10.85
CA ALA A 674 24.14 8.53 -10.65
C ALA A 674 25.26 8.62 -11.69
N GLY A 675 25.83 7.48 -12.10
CA GLY A 675 26.82 7.39 -13.17
C GLY A 675 26.21 7.67 -14.55
N MET A 676 25.07 7.06 -14.87
CA MET A 676 24.36 7.26 -16.13
C MET A 676 23.91 8.72 -16.33
N LEU A 677 23.59 9.42 -15.24
CA LEU A 677 23.21 10.83 -15.23
C LEU A 677 24.41 11.79 -15.17
N GLY A 678 25.65 11.27 -15.05
CA GLY A 678 26.85 12.11 -14.96
C GLY A 678 26.86 13.02 -13.72
N LEU A 679 26.45 12.50 -12.57
CA LEU A 679 26.48 13.24 -11.29
C LEU A 679 27.90 13.27 -10.70
N SER A 680 28.19 14.29 -9.90
CA SER A 680 29.48 14.46 -9.22
C SER A 680 29.73 13.33 -8.21
N LEU A 681 30.79 12.54 -8.41
CA LEU A 681 31.17 11.45 -7.50
C LEU A 681 31.35 11.94 -6.06
N ARG A 682 32.01 13.10 -5.87
CA ARG A 682 32.27 13.65 -4.54
C ARG A 682 30.98 13.97 -3.79
N GLU A 683 30.02 14.61 -4.45
CA GLU A 683 28.73 14.93 -3.83
C GLU A 683 27.93 13.67 -3.51
N MET A 684 27.96 12.66 -4.39
CA MET A 684 27.24 11.41 -4.17
C MET A 684 27.86 10.63 -2.99
N LEU A 685 29.18 10.49 -2.91
CA LEU A 685 29.84 9.80 -1.79
C LEU A 685 29.58 10.49 -0.45
N MET A 686 29.69 11.82 -0.40
CA MET A 686 29.37 12.57 0.82
C MET A 686 27.89 12.49 1.18
N GLY A 687 27.00 12.50 0.19
CA GLY A 687 25.56 12.32 0.39
C GLY A 687 25.17 10.89 0.80
N THR A 688 26.00 9.90 0.51
CA THR A 688 25.83 8.50 0.93
C THR A 688 26.40 8.25 2.34
N LEU A 689 27.30 9.07 2.88
CA LEU A 689 27.91 8.85 4.20
C LEU A 689 26.90 8.60 5.35
N PRO A 690 25.71 9.25 5.41
CA PRO A 690 24.70 8.95 6.42
C PRO A 690 24.08 7.54 6.34
N ILE A 691 24.41 6.73 5.32
CA ILE A 691 24.00 5.31 5.21
C ILE A 691 24.41 4.49 6.43
N ILE A 692 25.40 4.93 7.22
CA ILE A 692 25.79 4.28 8.47
C ILE A 692 24.60 4.05 9.42
N VAL A 693 23.59 4.93 9.38
CA VAL A 693 22.34 4.78 10.16
C VAL A 693 21.57 3.52 9.77
N LEU A 694 21.69 3.05 8.52
CA LEU A 694 21.13 1.79 8.02
C LEU A 694 22.10 0.61 8.22
N ILE A 695 23.41 0.82 8.09
CA ILE A 695 24.42 -0.23 8.24
C ILE A 695 24.51 -0.72 9.68
N ILE A 696 24.45 0.18 10.67
CA ILE A 696 24.48 -0.19 12.10
C ILE A 696 23.45 -1.27 12.42
N PRO A 697 22.14 -1.05 12.19
CA PRO A 697 21.16 -2.05 12.56
C PRO A 697 21.26 -3.32 11.71
N MET A 698 21.63 -3.27 10.42
CA MET A 698 21.84 -4.47 9.62
C MET A 698 23.06 -5.30 10.05
N GLY A 699 24.19 -4.65 10.34
CA GLY A 699 25.40 -5.31 10.84
C GLY A 699 25.21 -5.92 12.23
N LEU A 700 24.45 -5.22 13.09
CA LEU A 700 24.04 -5.75 14.39
C LEU A 700 23.07 -6.93 14.25
N THR A 701 22.09 -6.88 13.33
CA THR A 701 21.22 -8.03 13.04
C THR A 701 22.03 -9.28 12.74
N GLY A 702 23.03 -9.17 11.86
CA GLY A 702 23.91 -10.28 11.54
C GLY A 702 24.72 -10.78 12.73
N SER A 703 25.37 -9.85 13.44
CA SER A 703 26.19 -10.20 14.61
C SER A 703 25.36 -10.91 15.67
N LEU A 704 24.24 -10.31 16.08
CA LEU A 704 23.33 -10.85 17.09
C LEU A 704 22.72 -12.19 16.70
N TYR A 705 22.67 -12.53 15.40
CA TYR A 705 22.18 -13.83 14.95
C TYR A 705 23.01 -14.99 15.50
N LEU A 706 24.30 -14.76 15.79
CA LEU A 706 25.18 -15.75 16.43
C LEU A 706 24.82 -16.02 17.89
N LYS A 707 24.15 -15.06 18.54
CA LYS A 707 23.70 -15.15 19.93
C LYS A 707 22.31 -15.76 20.04
N LYS A 708 21.67 -16.08 18.91
CA LYS A 708 20.37 -16.75 18.88
C LYS A 708 20.54 -18.15 19.46
N GLY A 709 19.71 -18.50 20.45
CA GLY A 709 19.81 -19.77 21.19
C GLY A 709 20.46 -19.66 22.57
N GLU A 710 21.11 -18.54 22.90
CA GLU A 710 21.58 -18.28 24.29
C GLU A 710 20.43 -17.93 25.25
N GLY A 711 19.19 -17.90 24.75
CA GLY A 711 17.97 -17.61 25.51
C GLY A 711 17.74 -16.13 25.82
N GLY A 712 16.58 -15.82 26.39
CA GLY A 712 16.22 -14.48 26.86
C GLY A 712 16.13 -13.42 25.75
N MET A 713 16.81 -12.29 25.94
CA MET A 713 16.75 -11.16 25.00
C MET A 713 17.43 -11.47 23.65
N TRP A 714 18.44 -12.35 23.63
CA TRP A 714 19.26 -12.63 22.45
C TRP A 714 18.50 -13.26 21.29
N GLU A 715 17.43 -14.00 21.57
CA GLU A 715 16.59 -14.61 20.54
C GLU A 715 15.90 -13.57 19.63
N ASN A 716 15.64 -12.36 20.17
CA ASN A 716 14.79 -11.36 19.54
C ASN A 716 15.54 -10.14 19.01
N LEU A 717 16.71 -9.85 19.56
CA LEU A 717 17.52 -8.71 19.14
C LEU A 717 17.83 -8.71 17.62
N PRO A 718 18.18 -9.83 16.96
CA PRO A 718 18.42 -9.82 15.51
C PRO A 718 17.21 -9.33 14.71
N SER A 719 16.02 -9.85 15.05
CA SER A 719 14.76 -9.49 14.42
C SER A 719 14.38 -8.04 14.69
N LEU A 720 14.60 -7.54 15.93
CA LEU A 720 14.35 -6.15 16.30
C LEU A 720 15.20 -5.19 15.45
N PHE A 721 16.51 -5.44 15.35
CA PHE A 721 17.39 -4.62 14.54
C PHE A 721 17.08 -4.72 13.03
N LEU A 722 16.58 -5.87 12.57
CA LEU A 722 16.14 -6.03 11.18
C LEU A 722 14.92 -5.15 10.92
N VAL A 723 13.95 -5.14 11.85
CA VAL A 723 12.78 -4.26 11.76
C VAL A 723 13.19 -2.79 11.77
N LEU A 724 14.09 -2.41 12.69
CA LEU A 724 14.58 -1.03 12.78
C LEU A 724 15.21 -0.59 11.44
N SER A 725 15.99 -1.47 10.81
CA SER A 725 16.57 -1.22 9.49
C SER A 725 15.49 -1.03 8.41
N LEU A 726 14.45 -1.88 8.41
CA LEU A 726 13.32 -1.75 7.48
C LEU A 726 12.55 -0.44 7.70
N MET A 727 12.36 0.00 8.94
CA MET A 727 11.70 1.26 9.28
C MET A 727 12.51 2.46 8.80
N VAL A 728 13.83 2.47 9.05
CA VAL A 728 14.73 3.51 8.55
C VAL A 728 14.68 3.58 7.03
N ASN A 729 14.74 2.42 6.35
CA ASN A 729 14.67 2.35 4.90
C ASN A 729 13.32 2.88 4.36
N ALA A 730 12.20 2.46 4.95
CA ALA A 730 10.87 2.95 4.59
C ALA A 730 10.73 4.47 4.77
N ALA A 731 11.29 5.03 5.86
CA ALA A 731 11.31 6.46 6.09
C ALA A 731 12.12 7.21 5.01
N LEU A 732 13.30 6.68 4.63
CA LEU A 732 14.11 7.25 3.55
C LEU A 732 13.37 7.19 2.20
N TYR A 733 12.70 6.08 1.87
CA TYR A 733 11.86 6.00 0.66
C TYR A 733 10.73 7.05 0.66
N ALA A 734 10.08 7.26 1.79
CA ALA A 734 9.02 8.26 1.91
C ALA A 734 9.55 9.68 1.71
N ILE A 735 10.70 10.02 2.30
CA ILE A 735 11.35 11.33 2.13
C ILE A 735 11.82 11.53 0.69
N ALA A 736 12.40 10.50 0.06
CA ALA A 736 12.82 10.53 -1.33
C ALA A 736 11.63 10.75 -2.27
N GLY A 737 10.54 10.00 -2.09
CA GLY A 737 9.30 10.17 -2.85
C GLY A 737 8.69 11.56 -2.68
N TRP A 738 8.66 12.07 -1.45
CA TRP A 738 8.19 13.44 -1.17
C TRP A 738 9.05 14.51 -1.87
N ALA A 739 10.37 14.38 -1.83
CA ALA A 739 11.27 15.33 -2.49
C ALA A 739 11.15 15.29 -4.02
N MET A 740 11.00 14.12 -4.63
CA MET A 740 10.75 13.98 -6.07
C MET A 740 9.41 14.60 -6.48
N GLN A 741 8.36 14.37 -5.69
CA GLN A 741 7.05 14.98 -5.92
C GLN A 741 7.10 16.50 -5.82
N GLN A 742 7.81 17.03 -4.81
CA GLN A 742 7.99 18.47 -4.64
C GLN A 742 8.77 19.08 -5.82
N ALA A 743 9.80 18.40 -6.32
CA ALA A 743 10.54 18.84 -7.50
C ALA A 743 9.64 18.86 -8.74
N PHE A 744 8.80 17.84 -8.93
CA PHE A 744 7.82 17.80 -10.02
C PHE A 744 6.83 18.96 -9.95
N GLU A 745 6.21 19.22 -8.79
CA GLU A 745 5.22 20.28 -8.62
C GLU A 745 5.82 21.67 -8.87
N LYS A 746 7.08 21.90 -8.48
CA LYS A 746 7.75 23.19 -8.64
C LYS A 746 8.26 23.43 -10.08
N HIS A 747 8.65 22.36 -10.77
CA HIS A 747 9.31 22.42 -12.08
C HIS A 747 8.56 21.61 -13.15
N GLN A 748 7.23 21.53 -13.06
CA GLN A 748 6.42 20.65 -13.90
C GLN A 748 6.65 20.90 -15.39
N ASP A 749 6.62 22.17 -15.81
CA ASP A 749 6.76 22.55 -17.21
C ASP A 749 8.16 22.19 -17.76
N GLU A 750 9.20 22.46 -16.97
CA GLU A 750 10.59 22.16 -17.33
C GLU A 750 10.87 20.65 -17.41
N LEU A 751 10.39 19.90 -16.40
CA LEU A 751 10.65 18.46 -16.26
C LEU A 751 9.76 17.61 -17.18
N SER A 752 8.61 18.13 -17.62
CA SER A 752 7.72 17.44 -18.57
C SER A 752 8.05 17.76 -20.03
N ARG A 753 8.76 18.86 -20.30
CA ARG A 753 9.14 19.25 -21.67
C ARG A 753 10.03 18.18 -22.31
N PRO A 754 9.72 17.69 -23.52
CA PRO A 754 10.60 16.79 -24.25
C PRO A 754 11.93 17.50 -24.57
N LEU A 755 13.04 16.76 -24.48
CA LEU A 755 14.37 17.29 -24.75
C LEU A 755 14.90 16.70 -26.04
N GLU A 756 15.49 17.54 -26.89
CA GLU A 756 16.09 17.14 -28.17
C GLU A 756 17.10 16.00 -28.01
N GLN A 757 17.95 16.06 -26.98
CA GLN A 757 18.92 14.99 -26.66
C GLN A 757 18.30 13.61 -26.38
N ASN A 758 17.00 13.56 -26.10
CA ASN A 758 16.27 12.33 -25.80
C ASN A 758 15.43 11.83 -26.98
N VAL A 759 15.56 12.42 -28.18
CA VAL A 759 14.80 12.03 -29.38
C VAL A 759 14.94 10.53 -29.69
N ASP A 760 16.16 10.00 -29.60
CA ASP A 760 16.42 8.57 -29.85
C ASP A 760 15.78 7.67 -28.79
N LEU A 761 15.76 8.11 -27.52
CA LEU A 761 15.15 7.34 -26.43
C LEU A 761 13.63 7.34 -26.56
N GLY A 762 13.05 8.49 -26.91
CA GLY A 762 11.63 8.63 -27.22
C GLY A 762 11.23 7.75 -28.41
N TRP A 763 12.07 7.69 -29.45
CA TRP A 763 11.84 6.81 -30.60
C TRP A 763 11.78 5.35 -30.19
N LEU A 764 12.75 4.88 -29.39
CA LEU A 764 12.78 3.48 -28.97
C LEU A 764 11.56 3.11 -28.11
N ASP A 765 11.07 4.03 -27.26
CA ASP A 765 9.84 3.84 -26.48
C ASP A 765 8.62 3.74 -27.40
N TYR A 766 8.50 4.67 -28.36
CA TYR A 766 7.45 4.65 -29.37
C TYR A 766 7.47 3.36 -30.19
N ARG A 767 8.65 2.93 -30.66
CA ARG A 767 8.83 1.68 -31.41
C ARG A 767 8.40 0.47 -30.59
N ALA A 768 8.81 0.39 -29.33
CA ALA A 768 8.43 -0.71 -28.43
C ALA A 768 6.90 -0.75 -28.21
N ASP A 769 6.28 0.41 -27.98
CA ASP A 769 4.83 0.52 -27.80
C ASP A 769 4.06 0.24 -29.09
N TYR A 770 4.58 0.66 -30.25
CA TYR A 770 4.00 0.38 -31.56
C TYR A 770 3.99 -1.13 -31.84
N VAL A 771 5.14 -1.80 -31.68
CA VAL A 771 5.26 -3.24 -31.85
C VAL A 771 4.35 -3.97 -30.86
N LYS A 772 4.31 -3.53 -29.60
CA LYS A 772 3.42 -4.11 -28.59
C LYS A 772 1.95 -3.95 -28.95
N LYS A 773 1.53 -2.80 -29.48
CA LYS A 773 0.15 -2.54 -29.94
C LYS A 773 -0.24 -3.42 -31.12
N ARG A 774 0.64 -3.57 -32.13
CA ARG A 774 0.44 -4.46 -33.29
C ARG A 774 0.38 -5.94 -32.89
N LEU A 775 1.08 -6.33 -31.82
CA LEU A 775 1.14 -7.72 -31.32
C LEU A 775 0.15 -8.01 -30.17
N GLN A 776 -0.84 -7.17 -29.94
CA GLN A 776 -1.81 -7.40 -28.87
C GLN A 776 -2.64 -8.66 -29.14
N LEU A 777 -2.17 -9.77 -28.60
CA LEU A 777 -2.96 -10.98 -28.48
C LEU A 777 -4.05 -10.74 -27.43
N GLN A 778 -5.27 -11.08 -27.80
CA GLN A 778 -6.40 -11.09 -26.90
C GLN A 778 -6.51 -12.45 -26.21
N TRP A 779 -7.09 -12.44 -25.01
CA TRP A 779 -7.38 -13.68 -24.27
C TRP A 779 -8.17 -14.69 -25.13
N THR A 780 -9.00 -14.20 -26.05
CA THR A 780 -9.79 -14.98 -27.00
C THR A 780 -8.98 -15.70 -28.07
N ASP A 781 -7.72 -15.32 -28.30
CA ASP A 781 -6.88 -15.91 -29.34
C ASP A 781 -6.17 -17.18 -28.83
N LEU A 782 -6.01 -17.32 -27.52
CA LEU A 782 -5.37 -18.49 -26.91
C LEU A 782 -6.29 -19.71 -27.01
N PRO A 783 -5.84 -20.91 -27.42
CA PRO A 783 -6.66 -22.13 -27.37
C PRO A 783 -7.24 -22.40 -25.98
N LYS A 784 -8.50 -22.86 -25.90
CA LYS A 784 -9.21 -23.07 -24.62
C LYS A 784 -8.46 -24.01 -23.67
N ALA A 785 -7.82 -25.06 -24.20
CA ALA A 785 -7.02 -25.99 -23.41
C ALA A 785 -5.80 -25.29 -22.78
N LEU A 786 -5.06 -24.50 -23.56
CA LEU A 786 -3.91 -23.73 -23.05
C LEU A 786 -4.33 -22.68 -22.02
N ARG A 787 -5.49 -22.02 -22.19
CA ARG A 787 -6.06 -21.12 -21.16
C ARG A 787 -6.24 -21.83 -19.82
N GLY A 788 -6.84 -23.02 -19.85
CA GLY A 788 -7.11 -23.82 -18.66
C GLY A 788 -5.85 -24.26 -17.95
N VAL A 789 -4.92 -24.89 -18.69
CA VAL A 789 -3.63 -25.37 -18.12
C VAL A 789 -2.82 -24.21 -17.54
N TRP A 790 -2.83 -23.07 -18.20
CA TRP A 790 -2.05 -21.91 -17.76
C TRP A 790 -2.61 -21.26 -16.48
N LEU A 791 -3.92 -20.99 -16.44
CA LEU A 791 -4.55 -20.46 -15.22
C LEU A 791 -4.44 -21.44 -14.06
N MET A 792 -4.60 -22.74 -14.33
CA MET A 792 -4.45 -23.78 -13.31
C MET A 792 -3.03 -23.80 -12.75
N GLY A 793 -2.00 -23.70 -13.60
CA GLY A 793 -0.61 -23.61 -13.16
C GLY A 793 -0.36 -22.41 -12.23
N GLY A 794 -0.86 -21.22 -12.61
CA GLY A 794 -0.76 -20.03 -11.76
C GLY A 794 -1.48 -20.20 -10.41
N CYS A 795 -2.70 -20.74 -10.40
CA CYS A 795 -3.44 -21.02 -9.17
C CYS A 795 -2.70 -22.02 -8.27
N VAL A 796 -2.21 -23.13 -8.82
CA VAL A 796 -1.45 -24.15 -8.07
C VAL A 796 -0.23 -23.53 -7.40
N GLN A 797 0.54 -22.71 -8.13
CA GLN A 797 1.70 -22.02 -7.53
C GLN A 797 1.30 -21.09 -6.39
N VAL A 798 0.21 -20.32 -6.53
CA VAL A 798 -0.29 -19.47 -5.44
C VAL A 798 -0.69 -20.29 -4.21
N PHE A 799 -1.35 -21.44 -4.40
CA PHE A 799 -1.69 -22.33 -3.28
C PHE A 799 -0.45 -22.93 -2.62
N VAL A 800 0.55 -23.36 -3.39
CA VAL A 800 1.82 -23.84 -2.82
C VAL A 800 2.53 -22.73 -2.04
N CYS A 801 2.65 -21.52 -2.60
CA CYS A 801 3.21 -20.38 -1.88
C CYS A 801 2.43 -20.07 -0.58
N SER A 802 1.10 -20.17 -0.61
CA SER A 802 0.26 -19.99 0.58
C SER A 802 0.48 -21.08 1.62
N ALA A 803 0.72 -22.33 1.20
CA ALA A 803 1.07 -23.41 2.10
C ALA A 803 2.43 -23.16 2.78
N PHE A 804 3.44 -22.68 2.06
CA PHE A 804 4.72 -22.24 2.65
C PHE A 804 4.55 -21.08 3.64
N LEU A 805 3.63 -20.15 3.36
CA LEU A 805 3.36 -19.03 4.26
C LEU A 805 2.70 -19.47 5.57
N VAL A 806 1.78 -20.43 5.52
CA VAL A 806 1.00 -20.88 6.68
C VAL A 806 1.69 -22.01 7.45
N ALA A 807 2.35 -22.93 6.74
CA ALA A 807 2.93 -24.15 7.29
C ALA A 807 4.46 -24.19 7.15
N GLY A 808 5.13 -23.04 7.05
CA GLY A 808 6.58 -22.95 6.83
C GLY A 808 7.42 -23.79 7.79
N GLY A 809 7.09 -23.79 9.09
CA GLY A 809 7.80 -24.59 10.11
C GLY A 809 7.54 -26.10 10.05
N TYR A 810 6.53 -26.55 9.30
CA TYR A 810 6.30 -27.97 9.01
C TYR A 810 6.96 -28.41 7.69
N LEU A 811 7.16 -27.46 6.77
CA LEU A 811 7.73 -27.72 5.45
C LEU A 811 9.26 -27.60 5.44
N VAL A 812 9.82 -26.73 6.27
CA VAL A 812 11.27 -26.48 6.34
C VAL A 812 11.71 -26.76 7.77
N GLY A 813 12.78 -27.55 7.94
CA GLY A 813 13.33 -27.82 9.26
C GLY A 813 13.96 -26.58 9.90
N ASN A 814 14.02 -26.59 11.22
CA ASN A 814 14.65 -25.53 12.00
C ASN A 814 16.14 -25.80 12.12
N PHE A 815 16.93 -25.38 11.13
CA PHE A 815 18.38 -25.37 11.22
C PHE A 815 18.86 -23.94 11.54
N GLN A 816 19.76 -23.80 12.51
CA GLN A 816 20.38 -22.53 12.90
C GLN A 816 21.84 -22.47 12.47
N VAL A 817 22.39 -21.26 12.34
CA VAL A 817 23.81 -21.07 11.95
C VAL A 817 24.78 -21.68 12.97
N SER A 818 24.35 -21.82 14.23
CA SER A 818 25.11 -22.41 15.33
C SER A 818 25.09 -23.94 15.37
N ASP A 819 24.18 -24.57 14.63
CA ASP A 819 24.03 -26.02 14.66
C ASP A 819 25.19 -26.67 13.91
N ASP A 820 25.61 -27.86 14.37
CA ASP A 820 26.66 -28.60 13.68
C ASP A 820 26.15 -29.08 12.32
N ILE A 821 26.80 -28.64 11.25
CA ILE A 821 26.45 -29.03 9.89
C ILE A 821 26.56 -30.54 9.66
N ASP A 822 27.37 -31.27 10.44
CA ASP A 822 27.47 -32.73 10.31
C ASP A 822 26.21 -33.44 10.82
N SER A 823 25.41 -32.77 11.65
CA SER A 823 24.11 -33.27 12.11
C SER A 823 22.98 -33.04 11.11
N LEU A 824 23.20 -32.19 10.10
CA LEU A 824 22.16 -31.80 9.16
C LEU A 824 21.85 -32.94 8.17
N SER A 825 20.64 -33.48 8.26
CA SER A 825 20.08 -34.29 7.19
C SER A 825 19.50 -33.39 6.09
N VAL A 826 19.82 -33.63 4.81
CA VAL A 826 19.26 -32.82 3.70
C VAL A 826 17.74 -33.04 3.58
N ILE A 827 17.30 -34.27 3.82
CA ILE A 827 15.89 -34.68 3.72
C ILE A 827 15.46 -35.32 5.04
N ALA A 828 14.48 -34.71 5.71
CA ALA A 828 13.88 -35.23 6.92
C ALA A 828 12.72 -36.19 6.61
N GLY A 829 12.53 -37.18 7.49
CA GLY A 829 11.32 -38.02 7.56
C GLY A 829 10.03 -37.21 7.75
N TRP A 830 8.87 -37.86 7.61
CA TRP A 830 7.56 -37.20 7.77
C TRP A 830 7.35 -36.58 9.16
N ASP A 831 7.95 -37.18 10.18
CA ASP A 831 7.86 -36.76 11.59
C ASP A 831 9.17 -36.16 12.13
N ALA A 832 10.22 -36.06 11.31
CA ALA A 832 11.53 -35.59 11.76
C ALA A 832 11.65 -34.07 11.59
N SER A 833 11.99 -33.38 12.68
CA SER A 833 12.29 -31.93 12.68
C SER A 833 13.69 -31.61 12.14
N ASP A 834 14.55 -32.62 12.00
CA ASP A 834 16.01 -32.42 11.96
C ASP A 834 16.59 -32.38 10.54
N GLY A 835 15.75 -32.19 9.52
CA GLY A 835 16.20 -32.10 8.13
C GLY A 835 15.85 -30.78 7.46
N LEU A 836 16.71 -30.33 6.55
CA LEU A 836 16.53 -29.04 5.86
C LEU A 836 15.19 -28.95 5.13
N LEU A 837 14.83 -30.01 4.40
CA LEU A 837 13.56 -30.14 3.67
C LEU A 837 12.81 -31.38 4.15
N THR A 838 11.53 -31.23 4.48
CA THR A 838 10.66 -32.36 4.83
C THR A 838 10.05 -33.01 3.57
N TYR A 839 9.60 -34.27 3.64
CA TYR A 839 8.92 -34.93 2.53
C TYR A 839 7.70 -34.15 1.97
N PRO A 840 6.82 -33.56 2.82
CA PRO A 840 5.76 -32.67 2.35
C PRO A 840 6.28 -31.48 1.53
N CYS A 841 7.42 -30.90 1.91
CA CYS A 841 8.04 -29.82 1.16
C CYS A 841 8.52 -30.26 -0.21
N LEU A 842 9.21 -31.40 -0.31
CA LEU A 842 9.62 -31.98 -1.59
C LEU A 842 8.41 -32.26 -2.50
N ALA A 843 7.34 -32.83 -1.95
CA ALA A 843 6.10 -33.04 -2.70
C ALA A 843 5.50 -31.73 -3.23
N LEU A 844 5.45 -30.68 -2.41
CA LEU A 844 4.99 -29.36 -2.82
C LEU A 844 5.90 -28.71 -3.87
N LEU A 845 7.22 -28.88 -3.78
CA LEU A 845 8.18 -28.39 -4.78
C LEU A 845 8.04 -29.11 -6.12
N CYS A 846 7.76 -30.42 -6.12
CA CYS A 846 7.43 -31.18 -7.32
C CYS A 846 6.14 -30.65 -7.98
N ILE A 847 5.08 -30.44 -7.19
CA ILE A 847 3.81 -29.86 -7.68
C ILE A 847 4.04 -28.44 -8.24
N TYR A 848 4.83 -27.63 -7.53
CA TYR A 848 5.19 -26.27 -7.95
C TYR A 848 5.96 -26.26 -9.28
N THR A 849 6.90 -27.18 -9.44
CA THR A 849 7.70 -27.35 -10.66
C THR A 849 6.83 -27.82 -11.82
N ALA A 850 5.96 -28.81 -11.60
CA ALA A 850 5.01 -29.28 -12.61
C ALA A 850 4.07 -28.17 -13.09
N ALA A 851 3.68 -27.24 -12.21
CA ALA A 851 2.83 -26.10 -12.56
C ALA A 851 3.47 -25.11 -13.57
N TRP A 852 4.80 -25.11 -13.72
CA TRP A 852 5.48 -24.30 -14.75
C TRP A 852 5.21 -24.77 -16.18
N PHE A 853 4.82 -26.04 -16.37
CA PHE A 853 4.51 -26.58 -17.70
C PHE A 853 3.46 -25.75 -18.43
N GLY A 854 2.46 -25.22 -17.71
CA GLY A 854 1.45 -24.34 -18.30
C GLY A 854 2.01 -23.02 -18.82
N HIS A 855 2.93 -22.40 -18.07
CA HIS A 855 3.57 -21.15 -18.49
C HIS A 855 4.51 -21.36 -19.68
N ILE A 856 5.32 -22.43 -19.66
CA ILE A 856 6.23 -22.78 -20.76
C ILE A 856 5.45 -23.03 -22.04
N SER A 857 4.36 -23.80 -21.97
CA SER A 857 3.52 -24.12 -23.13
C SER A 857 2.93 -22.87 -23.78
N VAL A 858 2.41 -21.92 -22.99
CA VAL A 858 1.87 -20.65 -23.52
C VAL A 858 2.99 -19.75 -24.07
N THR A 859 4.15 -19.71 -23.44
CA THR A 859 5.28 -18.90 -23.91
C THR A 859 5.79 -19.40 -25.27
N LEU A 860 5.94 -20.72 -25.43
CA LEU A 860 6.31 -21.33 -26.71
C LEU A 860 5.27 -21.03 -27.80
N TRP A 861 3.98 -21.14 -27.47
CA TRP A 861 2.89 -20.80 -28.39
C TRP A 861 2.91 -19.31 -28.78
N GLN A 862 3.14 -18.39 -27.83
CA GLN A 862 3.23 -16.96 -28.10
C GLN A 862 4.44 -16.62 -28.98
N CYS A 863 5.61 -17.20 -28.69
CA CYS A 863 6.81 -17.03 -29.50
C CYS A 863 6.59 -17.50 -30.94
N TRP A 864 5.89 -18.63 -31.11
CA TRP A 864 5.55 -19.16 -32.42
C TRP A 864 4.57 -18.25 -33.17
N MET A 865 3.46 -17.86 -32.55
CA MET A 865 2.42 -17.02 -33.17
C MET A 865 2.90 -15.60 -33.50
N GLN A 866 3.71 -14.99 -32.63
CA GLN A 866 4.15 -13.60 -32.81
C GLN A 866 5.42 -13.46 -33.66
N GLY A 867 6.10 -14.57 -33.99
CA GLY A 867 7.41 -14.53 -34.65
C GLY A 867 7.42 -13.77 -35.98
N ARG A 868 6.44 -14.01 -36.86
CA ARG A 868 6.33 -13.31 -38.15
C ARG A 868 5.78 -11.89 -38.01
N PRO A 869 4.61 -11.66 -37.36
CA PRO A 869 4.05 -10.30 -37.25
C PRO A 869 4.97 -9.33 -36.51
N ARG A 870 5.80 -9.82 -35.57
CA ARG A 870 6.75 -8.98 -34.85
C ARG A 870 7.83 -8.41 -35.77
N ARG A 871 8.34 -9.22 -36.71
CA ARG A 871 9.34 -8.80 -37.69
C ARG A 871 8.76 -7.76 -38.64
N GLU A 872 7.51 -7.93 -39.06
CA GLU A 872 6.79 -6.97 -39.91
C GLU A 872 6.55 -5.65 -39.18
N ALA A 873 5.97 -5.70 -37.97
CA ALA A 873 5.75 -4.50 -37.15
C ALA A 873 7.05 -3.75 -36.82
N GLN A 874 8.16 -4.47 -36.64
CA GLN A 874 9.48 -3.85 -36.47
C GLN A 874 9.95 -3.12 -37.72
N LYS A 875 9.80 -3.72 -38.91
CA LYS A 875 10.14 -3.08 -40.19
C LYS A 875 9.29 -1.85 -40.45
N ASP A 876 8.00 -1.92 -40.14
CA ASP A 876 7.09 -0.79 -40.31
C ASP A 876 7.41 0.35 -39.35
N ALA A 877 7.73 0.04 -38.09
CA ALA A 877 8.25 1.05 -37.17
C ALA A 877 9.54 1.67 -37.72
N ASP A 878 10.49 0.88 -38.21
CA ASP A 878 11.76 1.42 -38.74
C ASP A 878 11.55 2.38 -39.93
N ARG A 879 10.50 2.18 -40.74
CA ARG A 879 10.11 3.11 -41.82
C ARG A 879 9.58 4.44 -41.30
N MET A 880 8.97 4.47 -40.12
CA MET A 880 8.39 5.67 -39.50
C MET A 880 9.42 6.51 -38.71
N GLU A 881 10.63 5.98 -38.49
CA GLU A 881 11.63 6.58 -37.60
C GLU A 881 11.97 8.03 -37.95
N ALA A 882 12.30 8.29 -39.21
CA ALA A 882 12.73 9.62 -39.65
C ALA A 882 11.63 10.68 -39.46
N ALA A 883 10.41 10.37 -39.92
CA ALA A 883 9.26 11.27 -39.81
C ALA A 883 8.87 11.52 -38.33
N TRP A 884 8.90 10.46 -37.50
CA TRP A 884 8.59 10.60 -36.08
C TRP A 884 9.63 11.47 -35.35
N LYS A 885 10.92 11.28 -35.64
CA LYS A 885 12.00 12.08 -35.03
C LYS A 885 11.91 13.55 -35.45
N GLU A 886 11.62 13.84 -36.71
CA GLU A 886 11.41 15.21 -37.17
C GLU A 886 10.26 15.89 -36.43
N ALA A 887 9.11 15.21 -36.29
CA ALA A 887 7.97 15.72 -35.51
C ALA A 887 8.32 15.95 -34.04
N TYR A 888 9.09 15.04 -33.43
CA TYR A 888 9.56 15.20 -32.05
C TYR A 888 10.47 16.43 -31.87
N LEU A 889 11.36 16.69 -32.83
CA LEU A 889 12.24 17.86 -32.81
C LEU A 889 11.46 19.17 -32.95
N ARG A 890 10.42 19.21 -33.79
CA ARG A 890 9.49 20.35 -33.89
C ARG A 890 8.75 20.61 -32.59
N LEU A 891 8.34 19.54 -31.88
CA LEU A 891 7.75 19.67 -30.54
C LEU A 891 8.76 20.23 -29.53
N CYS A 892 10.02 19.82 -29.60
CA CYS A 892 11.08 20.33 -28.72
C CYS A 892 11.39 21.82 -28.97
N SER A 893 11.34 22.28 -30.22
CA SER A 893 11.60 23.68 -30.59
C SER A 893 10.49 24.66 -30.16
N GLY A 894 9.32 24.15 -29.76
CA GLY A 894 8.18 24.97 -29.34
C GLY A 894 7.42 25.63 -30.50
N GLN A 895 7.78 25.35 -31.76
CA GLN A 895 7.11 25.88 -32.94
C GLN A 895 5.67 25.36 -33.10
N GLU A 896 5.32 24.22 -32.49
CA GLU A 896 4.02 23.57 -32.60
C GLU A 896 3.31 23.38 -31.24
N ALA A 897 3.54 24.26 -30.25
CA ALA A 897 2.90 24.13 -28.92
C ALA A 897 1.34 24.13 -28.94
N GLY A 898 0.70 24.44 -30.08
CA GLY A 898 -0.74 24.33 -30.30
C GLY A 898 -1.20 23.12 -31.12
N ALA A 899 -0.32 22.43 -31.84
CA ALA A 899 -0.65 21.21 -32.57
C ALA A 899 -0.34 20.02 -31.66
N THR A 900 -1.35 19.56 -30.92
CA THR A 900 -1.23 18.28 -30.22
C THR A 900 -0.78 17.25 -31.26
N LEU A 901 0.20 16.43 -30.91
CA LEU A 901 0.67 15.28 -31.71
C LEU A 901 -0.44 14.22 -31.75
N THR A 902 -1.64 14.59 -32.21
CA THR A 902 -2.56 13.69 -32.86
C THR A 902 -1.76 13.17 -34.04
N THR A 903 -1.15 12.00 -33.84
CA THR A 903 -0.92 11.07 -34.93
C THR A 903 -2.16 11.18 -35.79
N THR A 904 -2.01 11.77 -36.97
CA THR A 904 -2.90 11.53 -38.07
C THR A 904 -2.86 10.02 -38.25
N GLU A 905 -3.69 9.32 -37.47
CA GLU A 905 -4.43 8.18 -37.98
C GLU A 905 -5.09 8.76 -39.21
N THR A 906 -4.35 8.69 -40.32
CA THR A 906 -4.92 8.75 -41.63
C THR A 906 -6.06 7.76 -41.51
N GLU A 907 -7.31 8.23 -41.58
CA GLU A 907 -8.45 7.35 -41.80
C GLU A 907 -8.01 6.41 -42.92
N GLU A 908 -7.67 5.18 -42.54
CA GLU A 908 -7.45 4.09 -43.49
C GLU A 908 -8.79 3.95 -44.19
N THR A 909 -8.89 4.64 -45.31
CA THR A 909 -9.98 4.56 -46.26
C THR A 909 -10.02 3.12 -46.69
N SER A 910 -10.94 2.35 -46.10
CA SER A 910 -11.34 0.99 -46.42
C SER A 910 -10.52 0.32 -47.54
N ALA A 911 -9.28 -0.05 -47.26
CA ALA A 911 -8.62 -1.06 -48.06
C ALA A 911 -9.29 -2.38 -47.69
N THR A 912 -9.93 -2.98 -48.68
CA THR A 912 -10.60 -4.27 -48.61
C THR A 912 -9.69 -5.27 -47.89
N PRO A 913 -10.18 -6.06 -46.93
CA PRO A 913 -9.34 -7.06 -46.27
C PRO A 913 -8.73 -7.97 -47.36
N PRO A 914 -7.44 -8.35 -47.24
CA PRO A 914 -6.87 -9.32 -48.14
C PRO A 914 -7.73 -10.59 -48.09
N PRO A 915 -8.02 -11.24 -49.24
CA PRO A 915 -8.87 -12.41 -49.27
C PRO A 915 -8.31 -13.45 -48.30
N SER A 916 -9.19 -13.95 -47.45
CA SER A 916 -8.94 -15.07 -46.55
C SER A 916 -8.17 -16.14 -47.30
N ILE A 917 -6.98 -16.46 -46.81
CA ILE A 917 -6.20 -17.62 -47.24
C ILE A 917 -7.07 -18.84 -46.96
N VAL A 918 -7.73 -19.32 -48.00
CA VAL A 918 -8.30 -20.66 -48.07
C VAL A 918 -7.11 -21.61 -48.06
N GLU A 919 -7.13 -22.58 -47.15
CA GLU A 919 -6.22 -23.72 -47.16
C GLU A 919 -6.29 -24.40 -48.53
N GLU A 920 -5.24 -24.25 -49.34
CA GLU A 920 -5.07 -25.04 -50.54
C GLU A 920 -3.84 -25.94 -50.38
N THR A 921 -4.10 -27.20 -50.68
CA THR A 921 -3.28 -28.37 -50.40
C THR A 921 -2.08 -28.41 -51.33
N CYS A 922 -0.96 -28.88 -50.79
CA CYS A 922 0.28 -29.10 -51.52
C CYS A 922 0.08 -30.06 -52.72
N ALA A 923 0.27 -29.56 -53.94
CA ALA A 923 0.52 -30.39 -55.12
C ALA A 923 1.48 -29.68 -56.10
N THR A 924 2.65 -30.28 -56.22
CA THR A 924 3.71 -30.15 -57.23
C THR A 924 3.24 -29.72 -58.63
N ARG A 925 3.86 -28.66 -59.20
CA ARG A 925 4.21 -28.64 -60.63
C ARG A 925 5.34 -27.66 -60.97
N THR A 926 6.24 -28.20 -61.78
CA THR A 926 7.47 -27.67 -62.37
C THR A 926 7.24 -26.76 -63.57
N ALA A 927 8.11 -25.73 -63.68
CA ALA A 927 8.79 -25.19 -64.88
C ALA A 927 8.04 -24.89 -66.20
N SER A 928 8.12 -23.63 -66.65
CA SER A 928 8.73 -23.13 -67.92
C SER A 928 8.38 -21.63 -68.09
N GLU A 929 9.33 -20.71 -68.21
CA GLU A 929 9.76 -20.02 -69.47
C GLU A 929 8.59 -19.45 -70.29
N THR A 930 8.50 -18.21 -70.77
CA THR A 930 9.41 -17.11 -71.20
C THR A 930 8.47 -15.88 -71.35
N GLU A 931 8.83 -14.59 -71.35
CA GLU A 931 9.64 -13.87 -72.33
C GLU A 931 9.67 -12.36 -71.97
N GLU A 932 10.70 -11.67 -72.45
CA GLU A 932 11.11 -10.29 -72.16
C GLU A 932 10.24 -9.20 -72.82
N THR A 933 10.32 -7.97 -72.29
CA THR A 933 10.84 -6.78 -73.02
C THR A 933 10.92 -5.55 -72.10
N GLY A 934 12.06 -4.85 -72.13
CA GLY A 934 12.29 -3.54 -71.46
C GLY A 934 11.68 -2.35 -72.25
N PRO A 935 12.10 -1.07 -72.07
CA PRO A 935 13.43 -0.62 -71.62
C PRO A 935 13.54 0.64 -70.70
N SER A 936 14.75 0.80 -70.15
CA SER A 936 15.59 2.00 -69.98
C SER A 936 15.14 3.27 -69.22
N GLY A 937 15.99 3.73 -68.29
CA GLY A 937 16.16 5.15 -67.95
C GLY A 937 16.79 5.47 -66.58
N SER A 938 18.13 5.46 -66.47
CA SER A 938 18.92 6.26 -65.50
C SER A 938 19.01 7.74 -65.98
N PRO A 939 19.53 8.76 -65.24
CA PRO A 939 20.44 8.81 -64.08
C PRO A 939 19.91 9.78 -62.96
N SER A 940 20.53 10.11 -61.82
CA SER A 940 21.89 10.60 -61.57
C SER A 940 22.19 10.71 -60.06
N GLU A 941 23.45 10.42 -59.72
CA GLU A 941 24.16 10.74 -58.47
C GLU A 941 24.07 12.22 -58.07
N GLU A 942 23.78 12.49 -56.79
CA GLU A 942 24.01 13.79 -56.16
C GLU A 942 24.78 13.65 -54.84
N LYS A 943 25.79 14.51 -54.71
CA LYS A 943 26.92 14.52 -53.78
C LYS A 943 26.50 14.76 -52.32
N ARG A 944 27.13 14.05 -51.37
CA ARG A 944 27.21 14.43 -49.95
C ARG A 944 28.44 15.31 -49.71
N PRO A 945 28.35 16.36 -48.86
CA PRO A 945 29.52 17.11 -48.45
C PRO A 945 30.23 16.43 -47.27
N GLU A 946 31.55 16.56 -47.30
CA GLU A 946 32.51 16.29 -46.24
C GLU A 946 32.23 17.19 -45.01
N ALA A 947 32.46 16.64 -43.82
CA ALA A 947 32.59 17.41 -42.59
C ALA A 947 33.75 16.84 -41.77
N ASP A 948 34.69 17.73 -41.49
CA ASP A 948 36.02 17.51 -40.92
C ASP A 948 36.01 17.04 -39.45
N ASP A 949 36.74 15.96 -39.22
CA ASP A 949 37.99 15.92 -38.43
C ASP A 949 38.09 16.76 -37.14
N TRP A 950 37.46 16.30 -36.06
CA TRP A 950 37.84 16.66 -34.68
C TRP A 950 37.82 15.42 -33.77
N PHE A 951 39.01 14.85 -33.54
CA PHE A 951 39.54 14.20 -32.32
C PHE A 951 40.53 13.07 -32.65
N SER A 952 41.77 13.45 -32.98
CA SER A 952 42.94 12.58 -32.87
C SER A 952 43.89 13.12 -31.80
N THR A 953 43.80 12.62 -30.56
CA THR A 953 44.95 12.50 -29.64
C THR A 953 44.53 11.78 -28.37
N ALA A 954 44.90 10.50 -28.28
CA ALA A 954 45.44 9.83 -27.08
C ALA A 954 45.46 8.33 -27.38
N GLY A 955 46.62 7.84 -27.85
CA GLY A 955 46.90 6.41 -27.86
C GLY A 955 47.04 5.89 -26.43
N VAL A 956 46.59 4.65 -26.22
CA VAL A 956 47.24 3.58 -25.43
C VAL A 956 46.29 2.36 -25.42
N SER A 957 46.85 1.21 -25.78
CA SER A 957 46.40 -0.19 -25.67
C SER A 957 45.04 -0.61 -26.27
N LYS A 958 45.09 -1.12 -27.51
CA LYS A 958 44.16 -2.13 -28.04
C LYS A 958 44.92 -3.45 -28.23
N GLU A 959 45.09 -4.20 -27.15
CA GLU A 959 45.42 -5.63 -27.20
C GLU A 959 44.67 -6.32 -26.05
N LEU A 960 43.49 -6.80 -26.36
CA LEU A 960 42.83 -7.98 -25.78
C LEU A 960 41.47 -8.08 -26.48
N TRP A 961 40.96 -9.31 -26.66
CA TRP A 961 39.78 -9.69 -27.47
C TRP A 961 40.09 -10.01 -28.94
N GLY A 962 40.90 -11.06 -29.14
CA GLY A 962 40.78 -11.91 -30.31
C GLY A 962 39.56 -12.82 -30.17
N LEU A 963 38.60 -12.68 -31.08
CA LEU A 963 37.58 -13.68 -31.37
C LEU A 963 37.78 -14.10 -32.83
N PRO A 964 38.01 -15.39 -33.14
CA PRO A 964 38.15 -15.85 -34.51
C PRO A 964 36.78 -16.04 -35.16
N GLY A 965 36.72 -15.66 -36.43
CA GLY A 965 35.54 -15.73 -37.29
C GLY A 965 35.21 -17.13 -37.80
N ASP A 966 33.94 -17.24 -38.20
CA ASP A 966 33.36 -18.04 -39.27
C ASP A 966 34.19 -19.22 -39.81
N ALA A 967 33.80 -20.43 -39.41
CA ALA A 967 34.08 -21.65 -40.15
C ALA A 967 32.78 -22.44 -40.34
N GLN A 968 32.36 -22.55 -41.60
CA GLN A 968 31.44 -23.58 -42.09
C GLN A 968 31.99 -24.97 -41.72
N VAL A 969 31.15 -25.82 -41.12
CA VAL A 969 31.42 -27.26 -41.02
C VAL A 969 30.15 -28.04 -41.38
N ASP A 970 30.31 -28.83 -42.44
CA ASP A 970 29.41 -29.86 -42.93
C ASP A 970 29.02 -30.87 -41.83
N VAL A 971 27.75 -31.25 -41.80
CA VAL A 971 27.24 -32.32 -40.94
C VAL A 971 27.14 -33.60 -41.76
N SER A 972 27.94 -34.61 -41.39
CA SER A 972 27.65 -36.01 -41.70
C SER A 972 27.83 -36.87 -40.42
N PRO A 973 26.97 -37.87 -40.16
CA PRO A 973 26.89 -38.50 -38.84
C PRO A 973 27.52 -39.90 -38.80
N ALA A 974 28.28 -40.22 -37.76
CA ALA A 974 28.52 -41.61 -37.36
C ALA A 974 29.04 -41.79 -35.91
N ARG A 975 28.25 -42.54 -35.13
CA ARG A 975 28.60 -43.64 -34.20
C ARG A 975 29.60 -43.42 -33.02
N ALA A 976 29.02 -43.54 -31.82
CA ALA A 976 29.22 -44.59 -30.79
C ALA A 976 30.56 -44.76 -30.02
N SER A 977 30.39 -45.18 -28.76
CA SER A 977 31.36 -45.68 -27.74
C SER A 977 32.22 -44.60 -27.08
N GLU A 978 32.70 -44.67 -25.84
CA GLU A 978 32.47 -45.37 -24.56
C GLU A 978 33.46 -44.68 -23.59
N ASP A 979 33.14 -44.65 -22.28
CA ASP A 979 34.03 -44.51 -21.10
C ASP A 979 35.13 -43.43 -21.00
N ILE A 980 35.02 -42.54 -19.99
CA ILE A 980 35.71 -42.53 -18.67
C ILE A 980 35.06 -41.46 -17.78
#